data_AF-A0A7R7JIE6-F1
#
_entry.id   AF-A0A7R7JIE6-F1
#
_cell.length_a   1.000
_cell.length_b   1.000
_cell.length_c   1.000
_cell.angle_alpha   90.00
_cell.angle_beta   90.00
_cell.angle_gamma   90.00
#
_symmetry.space_group_name_H-M   'P 1'
#
loop_
_entity.id
_entity.type
_entity.pdbx_description
1 polymer ?
#
loop_
_entity_poly.entity_id
_entity_poly.type
_entity_poly.pdbx_seq_one_letter_code
_entity_poly.pdbx_strand_id
1 'polypeptide(L)'
;MMEIPDLTRPERMDCDVLVIGGGTAGTMAALTAAERGANVLLLEKAHVRHSGALAMGMDGVNNAVIPGRAKPEDYVAEITRANDGIVNQRTIYQTATRGFAMVQRLERYGVKFEKDERGEYAVRRVHRSGSYVLPMPEGKDIKKALYRVLRQRSMRAKIRIENRVMPVRVLVADGRAVGAAALHTRTGEFVTVGAKAVILATGACGRLGLPASGYLYGTYENPTNAGDGYSMAYHAGAELSGIECFQINPLIKDYNGPACAYVANPFGGYQVNALGERFVDSDYWSGQMMAEVRSEIESARGPIYLKVSHLPDEKLSALENILHTTERPTRGTFHANRGHNYRTHDVEMHISEIGLCSGHSASGVWVDEHARTTVPGLYAAGDLACVPHNYMIGAFVFGDLAGEQAASTLAEVPAPQRLPEDQLAEAHELIYRPLRHPDGPPQPQVEYKLRRFVNDYVAPPKTAAKLSIAVRTFERMRAEIAEMGARTPHELMRAVEVSFIRDCAEMAARASLTRTESRWGLYHDRADLPDRDDRQWAYHLILRKDGNGDMQFLKRPVAPYFIPVAGLDTLPPADQTVRVVPQPALVGGRAPTSTTAPKPQAPAPTDPPSSRIAEVLACEHPSTADLAAYLGDPDPRVRRTAVAILTEHTPTDYAPALLAALDDDDPGGPTRRGRRGPRTCRNLAATRCGPVLSAFSGCGCPGSCSPCSGRAPRGHPPVTTAAHCPTLTTGCASRLYARWYRSTTLPGLALRSATTTAKSASLRPTAWPPCGPAPTPSALWSPTPTRWCGRQPSLRWVI
;
A
#
# COMPACT_ATOMS: atom_id res chain seq x y z
N MET A 1 41.11 -1.50 -4.07
CA MET A 1 39.97 -1.75 -3.15
C MET A 1 39.79 -0.48 -2.34
N MET A 2 38.59 -0.15 -1.87
CA MET A 2 38.42 1.07 -1.06
C MET A 2 39.00 0.84 0.34
N GLU A 3 39.81 1.78 0.82
CA GLU A 3 40.37 1.72 2.18
C GLU A 3 39.34 2.23 3.20
N ILE A 4 39.41 1.70 4.43
CA ILE A 4 38.58 2.15 5.55
C ILE A 4 39.20 3.45 6.09
N PRO A 5 38.49 4.59 6.10
CA PRO A 5 39.03 5.85 6.62
C PRO A 5 39.40 5.77 8.10
N ASP A 6 40.42 6.51 8.52
CA ASP A 6 40.83 6.62 9.92
C ASP A 6 39.79 7.40 10.74
N LEU A 7 39.28 6.77 11.81
CA LEU A 7 38.31 7.36 12.74
C LEU A 7 38.85 8.60 13.47
N THR A 8 40.17 8.75 13.60
CA THR A 8 40.80 9.89 14.29
C THR A 8 40.83 11.17 13.45
N ARG A 9 40.48 11.11 12.17
CA ARG A 9 40.49 12.25 11.23
C ARG A 9 39.20 12.34 10.40
N PRO A 10 38.01 12.44 11.03
CA PRO A 10 36.76 12.61 10.30
C PRO A 10 36.70 13.98 9.62
N GLU A 11 35.96 14.09 8.53
CA GLU A 11 35.52 15.41 8.07
C GLU A 11 34.53 15.96 9.09
N ARG A 12 34.90 17.02 9.81
CA ARG A 12 34.02 17.66 10.80
C ARG A 12 33.36 18.92 10.23
N MET A 13 32.05 19.01 10.44
CA MET A 13 31.26 20.22 10.21
C MET A 13 30.58 20.64 11.52
N ASP A 14 30.30 21.93 11.67
CA ASP A 14 29.59 22.47 12.83
C ASP A 14 28.49 23.44 12.38
N CYS A 15 27.39 23.47 13.12
CA CYS A 15 26.24 24.35 12.84
C CYS A 15 25.42 24.64 14.10
N ASP A 16 24.50 25.60 14.05
CA ASP A 16 23.54 25.81 15.12
C ASP A 16 22.43 24.75 15.06
N VAL A 17 21.84 24.55 13.88
CA VAL A 17 20.76 23.58 13.64
C VAL A 17 21.14 22.64 12.50
N LEU A 18 21.19 21.35 12.80
CA LEU A 18 21.35 20.29 11.82
C LEU A 18 19.97 19.78 11.38
N VAL A 19 19.67 19.84 10.09
CA VAL A 19 18.46 19.28 9.50
C VAL A 19 18.83 18.06 8.65
N ILE A 20 18.21 16.92 8.94
CA ILE A 20 18.49 15.63 8.29
C ILE A 20 17.27 15.25 7.45
N GLY A 21 17.41 15.32 6.12
CA GLY A 21 16.36 15.06 5.15
C GLY A 21 15.91 16.33 4.42
N GLY A 22 16.11 16.38 3.12
CA GLY A 22 15.77 17.50 2.24
C GLY A 22 14.33 17.48 1.72
N GLY A 23 13.41 16.78 2.39
CA GLY A 23 11.97 16.71 2.04
C GLY A 23 11.23 18.04 2.17
N THR A 24 9.90 18.03 2.13
CA THR A 24 9.06 19.23 2.38
C THR A 24 9.26 19.77 3.78
N ALA A 25 9.13 18.90 4.80
CA ALA A 25 9.34 19.21 6.21
C ALA A 25 10.74 19.79 6.48
N GLY A 26 11.81 19.09 6.09
CA GLY A 26 13.18 19.54 6.32
C GLY A 26 13.55 20.81 5.56
N THR A 27 13.00 21.02 4.35
CA THR A 27 13.17 22.30 3.65
C THR A 27 12.53 23.45 4.44
N MET A 28 11.33 23.26 4.98
CA MET A 28 10.64 24.29 5.78
C MET A 28 11.30 24.53 7.13
N ALA A 29 11.81 23.48 7.77
CA ALA A 29 12.60 23.58 9.00
C ALA A 29 13.88 24.39 8.79
N ALA A 30 14.63 24.11 7.71
CA ALA A 30 15.84 24.84 7.38
C ALA A 30 15.58 26.32 7.07
N LEU A 31 14.52 26.62 6.31
CA LEU A 31 14.10 28.00 6.05
C LEU A 31 13.73 28.73 7.34
N THR A 32 12.89 28.12 8.17
CA THR A 32 12.37 28.75 9.39
C THR A 32 13.46 28.96 10.44
N ALA A 33 14.36 27.98 10.64
CA ALA A 33 15.50 28.14 11.53
C ALA A 33 16.44 29.28 11.06
N ALA A 34 16.70 29.39 9.76
CA ALA A 34 17.52 30.47 9.19
C ALA A 34 16.83 31.84 9.27
N GLU A 35 15.52 31.91 9.03
CA GLU A 35 14.69 33.11 9.24
C GLU A 35 14.77 33.56 10.71
N ARG A 36 14.75 32.62 11.67
CA ARG A 36 14.95 32.85 13.12
C ARG A 36 16.40 33.16 13.54
N GLY A 37 17.37 33.08 12.62
CA GLY A 37 18.75 33.52 12.86
C GLY A 37 19.82 32.41 12.88
N ALA A 38 19.44 31.14 12.86
CA ALA A 38 20.37 30.02 12.96
C ALA A 38 21.28 29.87 11.73
N ASN A 39 22.51 29.39 11.95
CA ASN A 39 23.32 28.79 10.88
C ASN A 39 22.92 27.32 10.73
N VAL A 40 22.39 26.96 9.57
CA VAL A 40 21.76 25.67 9.30
C VAL A 40 22.62 24.82 8.38
N LEU A 41 22.82 23.55 8.75
CA LEU A 41 23.32 22.53 7.84
C LEU A 41 22.17 21.57 7.47
N LEU A 42 21.79 21.55 6.20
CA LEU A 42 20.79 20.63 5.65
C LEU A 42 21.50 19.48 4.93
N LEU A 43 21.43 18.27 5.51
CA LEU A 43 21.96 17.05 4.93
C LEU A 43 20.87 16.28 4.16
N GLU A 44 21.21 15.79 2.97
CA GLU A 44 20.31 15.02 2.13
C GLU A 44 21.07 13.93 1.38
N LYS A 45 20.75 12.65 1.60
CA LYS A 45 21.44 11.52 0.95
C LYS A 45 21.20 11.42 -0.56
N ALA A 46 20.09 11.95 -1.04
CA ALA A 46 19.75 12.06 -2.46
C ALA A 46 20.15 13.44 -3.01
N HIS A 47 19.17 14.28 -3.37
CA HIS A 47 19.40 15.66 -3.76
C HIS A 47 18.15 16.51 -3.47
N VAL A 48 18.29 17.60 -2.69
CA VAL A 48 17.18 18.37 -2.08
C VAL A 48 16.11 18.85 -3.08
N ARG A 49 16.49 19.07 -4.35
CA ARG A 49 15.58 19.47 -5.43
C ARG A 49 14.58 18.37 -5.84
N HIS A 50 14.92 17.10 -5.59
CA HIS A 50 14.22 15.91 -6.09
C HIS A 50 14.25 14.76 -5.05
N SER A 51 14.11 15.08 -3.76
CA SER A 51 14.10 14.13 -2.65
C SER A 51 12.85 14.24 -1.79
N GLY A 52 12.67 13.27 -0.87
CA GLY A 52 11.46 13.05 -0.09
C GLY A 52 10.33 12.42 -0.91
N ALA A 53 9.18 12.21 -0.27
CA ALA A 53 8.00 11.63 -0.92
C ALA A 53 7.49 12.46 -2.13
N LEU A 54 7.72 13.77 -2.12
CA LEU A 54 7.30 14.71 -3.17
C LEU A 54 8.40 15.02 -4.21
N ALA A 55 9.28 14.08 -4.52
CA ALA A 55 10.41 14.28 -5.45
C ALA A 55 10.00 14.79 -6.85
N MET A 56 8.79 14.43 -7.30
CA MET A 56 8.17 14.84 -8.58
C MET A 56 7.01 15.85 -8.41
N GLY A 57 6.72 16.27 -7.17
CA GLY A 57 5.56 17.08 -6.81
C GLY A 57 4.38 16.27 -6.27
N MET A 58 3.22 16.92 -6.20
CA MET A 58 1.93 16.40 -5.72
C MET A 58 0.81 17.30 -6.26
N ASP A 59 -0.33 16.74 -6.65
CA ASP A 59 -1.41 17.47 -7.33
C ASP A 59 -2.37 18.27 -6.43
N GLY A 60 -2.26 18.16 -5.11
CA GLY A 60 -3.04 18.93 -4.15
C GLY A 60 -2.62 18.75 -2.69
N VAL A 61 -3.22 19.54 -1.79
CA VAL A 61 -3.15 19.34 -0.34
C VAL A 61 -4.40 18.62 0.12
N ASN A 62 -4.28 17.45 0.76
CA ASN A 62 -5.44 16.63 1.13
C ASN A 62 -6.30 17.21 2.26
N ASN A 63 -5.70 17.99 3.15
CA ASN A 63 -6.21 18.37 4.47
C ASN A 63 -6.05 19.88 4.78
N ALA A 64 -6.28 20.74 3.79
CA ALA A 64 -6.24 22.18 3.98
C ALA A 64 -7.52 22.67 4.67
N VAL A 65 -7.42 23.03 5.96
CA VAL A 65 -8.50 23.72 6.67
C VAL A 65 -8.52 25.19 6.25
N ILE A 66 -9.49 25.55 5.40
CA ILE A 66 -9.68 26.92 4.90
C ILE A 66 -10.79 27.63 5.70
N PRO A 67 -10.55 28.83 6.27
CA PRO A 67 -11.57 29.62 6.94
C PRO A 67 -12.83 29.80 6.09
N GLY A 68 -14.00 29.69 6.72
CA GLY A 68 -15.30 29.76 6.04
C GLY A 68 -15.69 28.51 5.24
N ARG A 69 -14.78 27.56 5.00
CA ARG A 69 -15.08 26.27 4.34
C ARG A 69 -15.08 25.09 5.33
N ALA A 70 -14.19 25.09 6.31
CA ALA A 70 -14.12 24.08 7.38
C ALA A 70 -13.53 24.68 8.66
N LYS A 71 -13.73 24.02 9.81
CA LYS A 71 -13.16 24.42 11.11
C LYS A 71 -12.02 23.48 11.55
N PRO A 72 -11.02 23.97 12.29
CA PRO A 72 -9.96 23.13 12.86
C PRO A 72 -10.49 21.99 13.74
N GLU A 73 -11.56 22.24 14.48
CA GLU A 73 -12.17 21.28 15.40
C GLU A 73 -12.84 20.11 14.66
N ASP A 74 -13.52 20.40 13.55
CA ASP A 74 -14.15 19.37 12.70
C ASP A 74 -13.09 18.40 12.15
N TYR A 75 -11.95 18.95 11.68
CA TYR A 75 -10.82 18.17 11.19
C TYR A 75 -10.17 17.31 12.30
N VAL A 76 -9.92 17.88 13.50
CA VAL A 76 -9.39 17.11 14.64
C VAL A 76 -10.33 15.97 15.03
N ALA A 77 -11.63 16.23 15.08
CA ALA A 77 -12.63 15.21 15.38
C ALA A 77 -12.66 14.10 14.30
N GLU A 78 -12.49 14.45 13.02
CA GLU A 78 -12.42 13.47 11.93
C GLU A 78 -11.17 12.59 11.99
N ILE A 79 -9.97 13.17 12.18
CA ILE A 79 -8.73 12.38 12.31
C ILE A 79 -8.75 11.53 13.59
N THR A 80 -9.37 12.01 14.67
CA THR A 80 -9.58 11.20 15.90
C THR A 80 -10.42 9.95 15.60
N ARG A 81 -11.51 10.08 14.82
CA ARG A 81 -12.32 8.92 14.39
C ARG A 81 -11.58 7.99 13.44
N ALA A 82 -10.82 8.54 12.50
CA ALA A 82 -10.04 7.77 11.51
C ALA A 82 -8.96 6.87 12.14
N ASN A 83 -8.53 7.19 13.37
CA ASN A 83 -7.50 6.47 14.12
C ASN A 83 -8.06 5.75 15.37
N ASP A 84 -9.36 5.40 15.38
CA ASP A 84 -10.03 4.69 16.49
C ASP A 84 -9.75 5.31 17.88
N GLY A 85 -9.66 6.64 17.93
CA GLY A 85 -9.36 7.43 19.14
C GLY A 85 -7.89 7.50 19.57
N ILE A 86 -7.00 6.67 19.04
CA ILE A 86 -5.60 6.61 19.49
C ILE A 86 -4.78 7.72 18.80
N VAL A 87 -4.94 8.95 19.28
CA VAL A 87 -4.28 10.15 18.74
C VAL A 87 -3.73 11.05 19.86
N ASN A 88 -2.87 12.00 19.49
CA ASN A 88 -2.66 13.22 20.25
C ASN A 88 -3.40 14.37 19.54
N GLN A 89 -4.54 14.82 20.08
CA GLN A 89 -5.31 15.88 19.43
C GLN A 89 -4.53 17.20 19.31
N ARG A 90 -3.55 17.46 20.19
CA ARG A 90 -2.78 18.72 20.20
C ARG A 90 -1.89 18.86 18.96
N THR A 91 -1.26 17.77 18.52
CA THR A 91 -0.43 17.77 17.31
C THR A 91 -1.27 17.90 16.04
N ILE A 92 -2.43 17.25 15.98
CA ILE A 92 -3.38 17.38 14.86
C ILE A 92 -3.91 18.83 14.79
N TYR A 93 -4.24 19.44 15.94
CA TYR A 93 -4.75 20.81 16.00
C TYR A 93 -3.72 21.86 15.55
N GLN A 94 -2.41 21.64 15.75
CA GLN A 94 -1.38 22.50 15.14
C GLN A 94 -1.44 22.47 13.61
N THR A 95 -1.59 21.28 13.01
CA THR A 95 -1.77 21.13 11.56
C THR A 95 -3.03 21.87 11.09
N ALA A 96 -4.14 21.69 11.82
CA ALA A 96 -5.44 22.26 11.51
C ALA A 96 -5.45 23.80 11.57
N THR A 97 -4.79 24.40 12.56
CA THR A 97 -4.77 25.85 12.79
C THR A 97 -3.68 26.58 12.00
N ARG A 98 -2.46 26.03 11.92
CA ARG A 98 -1.35 26.64 11.14
C ARG A 98 -1.45 26.37 9.65
N GLY A 99 -2.23 25.37 9.21
CA GLY A 99 -2.33 24.94 7.82
C GLY A 99 -2.68 26.06 6.84
N PHE A 100 -3.64 26.95 7.18
CA PHE A 100 -4.02 28.07 6.31
C PHE A 100 -2.88 29.08 6.10
N ALA A 101 -2.22 29.50 7.18
CA ALA A 101 -1.07 30.39 7.11
C ALA A 101 0.10 29.77 6.32
N MET A 102 0.23 28.44 6.39
CA MET A 102 1.20 27.68 5.59
C MET A 102 0.85 27.66 4.10
N VAL A 103 -0.42 27.46 3.71
CA VAL A 103 -0.89 27.61 2.30
C VAL A 103 -0.52 29.00 1.77
N GLN A 104 -0.80 30.06 2.53
CA GLN A 104 -0.42 31.43 2.16
C GLN A 104 1.10 31.64 2.06
N ARG A 105 1.92 30.98 2.90
CA ARG A 105 3.39 31.01 2.81
C ARG A 105 3.89 30.31 1.54
N LEU A 106 3.29 29.17 1.18
CA LEU A 106 3.59 28.44 -0.05
C LEU A 106 3.22 29.26 -1.30
N GLU A 107 2.11 30.01 -1.30
CA GLU A 107 1.79 30.97 -2.37
C GLU A 107 2.88 32.04 -2.53
N ARG A 108 3.37 32.62 -1.43
CA ARG A 108 4.48 33.60 -1.47
C ARG A 108 5.80 33.00 -2.00
N TYR A 109 5.99 31.69 -1.88
CA TYR A 109 7.13 30.98 -2.47
C TYR A 109 6.92 30.61 -3.95
N GLY A 110 5.73 30.86 -4.51
CA GLY A 110 5.38 30.62 -5.91
C GLY A 110 4.67 29.30 -6.18
N VAL A 111 4.08 28.68 -5.16
CA VAL A 111 3.17 27.53 -5.33
C VAL A 111 1.79 28.04 -5.72
N LYS A 112 1.13 27.43 -6.71
CA LYS A 112 -0.23 27.82 -7.13
C LYS A 112 -1.26 26.83 -6.61
N PHE A 113 -2.33 27.36 -6.03
CA PHE A 113 -3.52 26.61 -5.61
C PHE A 113 -4.72 27.02 -6.47
N GLU A 114 -5.66 26.09 -6.67
CA GLU A 114 -6.89 26.33 -7.40
C GLU A 114 -7.81 27.30 -6.62
N LYS A 115 -8.31 28.32 -7.33
CA LYS A 115 -9.22 29.34 -6.81
C LYS A 115 -10.43 29.46 -7.73
N ASP A 116 -11.60 29.75 -7.16
CA ASP A 116 -12.84 29.96 -7.90
C ASP A 116 -12.89 31.37 -8.55
N GLU A 117 -13.96 31.65 -9.28
CA GLU A 117 -14.18 32.93 -10.00
C GLU A 117 -14.16 34.16 -9.08
N ARG A 118 -14.32 33.98 -7.77
CA ARG A 118 -14.28 35.05 -6.76
C ARG A 118 -12.90 35.21 -6.12
N GLY A 119 -11.93 34.37 -6.50
CA GLY A 119 -10.58 34.33 -5.93
C GLY A 119 -10.46 33.51 -4.64
N GLU A 120 -11.52 32.83 -4.22
CA GLU A 120 -11.54 31.99 -3.01
C GLU A 120 -10.97 30.59 -3.30
N TYR A 121 -10.33 29.96 -2.31
CA TYR A 121 -9.73 28.63 -2.50
C TYR A 121 -10.77 27.54 -2.81
N ALA A 122 -10.55 26.81 -3.90
CA ALA A 122 -11.46 25.80 -4.43
C ALA A 122 -11.26 24.42 -3.78
N VAL A 123 -11.72 24.26 -2.53
CA VAL A 123 -11.62 22.99 -1.80
C VAL A 123 -12.68 21.95 -2.20
N ARG A 124 -12.25 20.70 -2.35
CA ARG A 124 -13.05 19.54 -2.76
C ARG A 124 -13.33 18.59 -1.57
N ARG A 125 -14.45 17.87 -1.64
CA ARG A 125 -14.88 16.89 -0.61
C ARG A 125 -14.44 15.47 -0.98
N VAL A 126 -13.57 14.90 -0.16
CA VAL A 126 -13.16 13.48 -0.18
C VAL A 126 -13.38 12.85 1.21
N HIS A 127 -13.28 13.67 2.24
CA HIS A 127 -13.55 13.36 3.64
C HIS A 127 -15.05 13.15 3.93
N ARG A 128 -15.36 12.43 5.01
CA ARG A 128 -16.75 12.18 5.42
C ARG A 128 -17.42 13.48 5.87
N SER A 129 -16.67 14.34 6.56
CA SER A 129 -17.04 15.69 6.97
C SER A 129 -16.19 16.73 6.24
N GLY A 130 -16.78 17.85 5.81
CA GLY A 130 -16.03 18.99 5.27
C GLY A 130 -15.39 18.79 3.88
N SER A 131 -14.80 19.88 3.39
CA SER A 131 -14.03 19.94 2.14
C SER A 131 -12.65 20.48 2.45
N TYR A 132 -11.61 19.65 2.33
CA TYR A 132 -10.23 20.03 2.67
C TYR A 132 -9.23 19.81 1.52
N VAL A 133 -9.62 19.12 0.44
CA VAL A 133 -8.70 18.83 -0.66
C VAL A 133 -8.53 20.07 -1.52
N LEU A 134 -7.38 20.73 -1.46
CA LEU A 134 -7.07 21.94 -2.22
C LEU A 134 -6.14 21.60 -3.40
N PRO A 135 -6.62 21.62 -4.66
CA PRO A 135 -5.80 21.28 -5.82
C PRO A 135 -4.66 22.26 -6.08
N MET A 136 -3.60 21.75 -6.71
CA MET A 136 -2.37 22.45 -7.06
C MET A 136 -2.03 22.23 -8.55
N PRO A 137 -2.56 23.07 -9.47
CA PRO A 137 -2.39 22.88 -10.92
C PRO A 137 -0.92 22.82 -11.39
N GLU A 138 0.01 23.47 -10.67
CA GLU A 138 1.45 23.45 -10.95
C GLU A 138 2.25 22.69 -9.86
N GLY A 139 1.61 21.73 -9.18
CA GLY A 139 2.17 21.01 -8.04
C GLY A 139 3.48 20.26 -8.30
N LYS A 140 3.75 19.87 -9.55
CA LYS A 140 5.04 19.33 -10.02
C LYS A 140 6.26 20.24 -9.76
N ASP A 141 6.03 21.53 -9.57
CA ASP A 141 7.07 22.54 -9.39
C ASP A 141 7.30 22.95 -7.93
N ILE A 142 6.55 22.39 -6.96
CA ILE A 142 6.66 22.73 -5.52
C ILE A 142 8.09 22.64 -4.99
N LYS A 143 8.82 21.56 -5.29
CA LYS A 143 10.22 21.38 -4.86
C LYS A 143 11.17 22.36 -5.55
N LYS A 144 10.86 22.82 -6.78
CA LYS A 144 11.65 23.84 -7.49
C LYS A 144 11.39 25.23 -6.91
N ALA A 145 10.15 25.53 -6.52
CA ALA A 145 9.78 26.76 -5.82
C ALA A 145 10.53 26.88 -4.48
N LEU A 146 10.44 25.85 -3.63
CA LEU A 146 11.16 25.78 -2.36
C LEU A 146 12.70 25.87 -2.55
N TYR A 147 13.25 25.17 -3.54
CA TYR A 147 14.68 25.24 -3.84
C TYR A 147 15.12 26.65 -4.30
N ARG A 148 14.25 27.38 -5.01
CA ARG A 148 14.51 28.79 -5.37
C ARG A 148 14.63 29.66 -4.12
N VAL A 149 13.76 29.47 -3.12
CA VAL A 149 13.79 30.20 -1.84
C VAL A 149 15.07 29.88 -1.06
N LEU A 150 15.40 28.58 -0.90
CA LEU A 150 16.66 28.13 -0.27
C LEU A 150 17.92 28.73 -0.92
N ARG A 151 17.87 29.11 -2.19
CA ARG A 151 19.00 29.70 -2.94
C ARG A 151 18.95 31.23 -3.05
N GLN A 152 17.94 31.91 -2.48
CA GLN A 152 17.96 33.37 -2.33
C GLN A 152 19.16 33.80 -1.47
N ARG A 153 19.73 34.99 -1.75
CA ARG A 153 20.98 35.45 -1.09
C ARG A 153 20.87 35.49 0.44
N SER A 154 19.73 35.92 0.97
CA SER A 154 19.43 35.98 2.41
C SER A 154 19.43 34.60 3.08
N MET A 155 18.88 33.58 2.42
CA MET A 155 18.82 32.20 2.93
C MET A 155 20.14 31.45 2.70
N ARG A 156 20.74 31.59 1.52
CA ARG A 156 22.01 30.93 1.15
C ARG A 156 23.18 31.34 2.05
N ALA A 157 23.15 32.54 2.63
CA ALA A 157 24.15 32.98 3.61
C ALA A 157 24.08 32.23 4.95
N LYS A 158 22.93 31.62 5.28
CA LYS A 158 22.67 30.91 6.54
C LYS A 158 22.48 29.40 6.39
N ILE A 159 22.08 28.92 5.21
CA ILE A 159 21.77 27.51 4.95
C ILE A 159 22.84 26.88 4.05
N ARG A 160 23.71 26.08 4.64
CA ARG A 160 24.59 25.14 3.93
C ARG A 160 23.76 23.90 3.57
N ILE A 161 23.85 23.44 2.32
CA ILE A 161 23.12 22.24 1.85
C ILE A 161 24.14 21.24 1.31
N GLU A 162 24.30 20.12 1.99
CA GLU A 162 25.13 19.02 1.52
C GLU A 162 24.26 17.87 1.02
N ASN A 163 24.33 17.67 -0.29
CA ASN A 163 23.67 16.54 -0.95
C ASN A 163 24.64 15.37 -0.97
N ARG A 164 24.12 14.14 -1.05
CA ARG A 164 24.89 12.89 -1.04
C ARG A 164 25.57 12.55 0.30
N VAL A 165 25.22 13.24 1.38
CA VAL A 165 25.59 12.87 2.75
C VAL A 165 24.43 12.13 3.40
N MET A 166 24.66 10.90 3.86
CA MET A 166 23.67 10.07 4.55
C MET A 166 24.04 9.91 6.03
N PRO A 167 23.34 10.59 6.95
CA PRO A 167 23.44 10.32 8.38
C PRO A 167 23.05 8.89 8.72
N VAL A 168 23.78 8.29 9.67
CA VAL A 168 23.60 6.90 10.11
C VAL A 168 23.33 6.77 11.61
N ARG A 169 23.75 7.77 12.39
CA ARG A 169 23.49 7.91 13.82
C ARG A 169 23.27 9.38 14.16
N VAL A 170 22.28 9.66 14.99
CA VAL A 170 22.23 10.88 15.80
C VAL A 170 23.12 10.64 17.01
N LEU A 171 23.97 11.60 17.34
CA LEU A 171 24.91 11.52 18.46
C LEU A 171 24.28 12.17 19.70
N VAL A 172 24.38 11.48 20.85
CA VAL A 172 23.77 11.90 22.12
C VAL A 172 24.84 11.99 23.21
N ALA A 173 24.89 13.12 23.91
CA ALA A 173 25.73 13.32 25.10
C ALA A 173 24.88 13.91 26.22
N ASP A 174 25.04 13.42 27.45
CA ASP A 174 24.26 13.82 28.63
C ASP A 174 22.74 13.79 28.40
N GLY A 175 22.28 12.79 27.63
CA GLY A 175 20.87 12.62 27.24
C GLY A 175 20.36 13.61 26.17
N ARG A 176 21.18 14.55 25.68
CA ARG A 176 20.83 15.52 24.63
C ARG A 176 21.41 15.12 23.28
N ALA A 177 20.67 15.30 22.19
CA ALA A 177 21.24 15.22 20.85
C ALA A 177 22.21 16.39 20.58
N VAL A 178 23.43 16.04 20.16
CA VAL A 178 24.56 16.97 19.94
C VAL A 178 25.11 16.93 18.52
N GLY A 179 24.55 16.12 17.62
CA GLY A 179 25.09 15.99 16.28
C GLY A 179 24.66 14.74 15.52
N ALA A 180 25.43 14.40 14.49
CA ALA A 180 25.27 13.17 13.74
C ALA A 180 26.60 12.66 13.17
N ALA A 181 26.67 11.35 12.93
CA ALA A 181 27.68 10.70 12.09
C ALA A 181 27.05 10.28 10.76
N ALA A 182 27.79 10.41 9.66
CA ALA A 182 27.29 10.25 8.30
C ALA A 182 28.32 9.69 7.31
N LEU A 183 27.82 9.12 6.22
CA LEU A 183 28.58 8.64 5.06
C LEU A 183 28.37 9.58 3.87
N HIS A 184 29.44 10.10 3.26
CA HIS A 184 29.31 10.73 1.94
C HIS A 184 29.22 9.65 0.84
N THR A 185 27.98 9.40 0.39
CA THR A 185 27.54 8.28 -0.48
C THR A 185 28.20 8.22 -1.87
N ARG A 186 29.02 9.21 -2.26
CA ARG A 186 29.76 9.21 -3.54
C ARG A 186 31.27 9.02 -3.40
N THR A 187 31.89 9.46 -2.30
CA THR A 187 33.34 9.34 -2.07
C THR A 187 33.68 8.22 -1.09
N GLY A 188 32.77 7.89 -0.17
CA GLY A 188 33.01 6.94 0.91
C GLY A 188 33.52 7.60 2.19
N GLU A 189 33.63 8.94 2.25
CA GLU A 189 34.18 9.67 3.40
C GLU A 189 33.27 9.59 4.64
N PHE A 190 33.89 9.55 5.82
CA PHE A 190 33.23 9.58 7.12
C PHE A 190 33.08 11.03 7.57
N VAL A 191 31.84 11.48 7.70
CA VAL A 191 31.49 12.85 8.04
C VAL A 191 30.88 12.89 9.44
N THR A 192 31.32 13.85 10.24
CA THR A 192 30.81 14.12 11.59
C THR A 192 30.28 15.54 11.68
N VAL A 193 29.16 15.73 12.37
CA VAL A 193 28.53 17.04 12.50
C VAL A 193 28.24 17.34 13.95
N GLY A 194 28.77 18.46 14.47
CA GLY A 194 28.35 19.07 15.73
C GLY A 194 27.17 20.03 15.52
N ALA A 195 26.16 19.94 16.40
CA ALA A 195 25.00 20.82 16.36
C ALA A 195 24.40 21.07 17.75
N LYS A 196 23.84 22.26 17.98
CA LYS A 196 23.10 22.58 19.22
C LYS A 196 21.70 21.93 19.23
N ALA A 197 21.13 21.71 18.05
CA ALA A 197 19.85 21.04 17.84
C ALA A 197 19.87 20.21 16.53
N VAL A 198 19.15 19.10 16.53
CA VAL A 198 19.04 18.17 15.40
C VAL A 198 17.56 17.97 15.04
N ILE A 199 17.21 18.08 13.75
CA ILE A 199 15.86 17.89 13.23
C ILE A 199 15.87 16.70 12.26
N LEU A 200 15.12 15.64 12.59
CA LEU A 200 14.90 14.50 11.69
C LEU A 200 13.66 14.74 10.81
N ALA A 201 13.87 14.78 9.50
CA ALA A 201 12.84 15.00 8.48
C ALA A 201 13.02 14.05 7.28
N THR A 202 13.40 12.80 7.56
CA THR A 202 13.79 11.79 6.56
C THR A 202 12.62 11.13 5.83
N GLY A 203 11.38 11.31 6.31
CA GLY A 203 10.19 10.68 5.74
C GLY A 203 9.96 9.24 6.21
N ALA A 204 9.20 8.48 5.42
CA ALA A 204 8.71 7.14 5.73
C ALA A 204 9.79 6.03 5.77
N CYS A 205 9.44 4.88 6.36
CA CYS A 205 10.07 3.59 6.04
C CYS A 205 9.22 2.88 4.97
N GLY A 206 9.39 3.31 3.71
CA GLY A 206 8.67 2.77 2.56
C GLY A 206 9.22 1.45 2.05
N ARG A 207 10.53 1.21 2.20
CA ARG A 207 11.18 -0.08 1.87
C ARG A 207 11.10 -1.12 3.00
N LEU A 208 10.03 -1.10 3.80
CA LEU A 208 9.79 -2.08 4.85
C LEU A 208 9.33 -3.43 4.27
N GLY A 209 8.16 -3.45 3.62
CA GLY A 209 7.68 -4.61 2.87
C GLY A 209 8.32 -4.72 1.47
N LEU A 210 8.09 -5.84 0.80
CA LEU A 210 8.52 -6.11 -0.58
C LEU A 210 7.34 -5.90 -1.54
N PRO A 211 7.45 -5.10 -2.62
CA PRO A 211 6.34 -4.87 -3.54
C PRO A 211 6.03 -6.13 -4.37
N ALA A 212 4.75 -6.32 -4.72
CA ALA A 212 4.25 -7.51 -5.42
C ALA A 212 4.83 -7.70 -6.85
N SER A 213 5.38 -6.65 -7.47
CA SER A 213 6.07 -6.73 -8.76
C SER A 213 7.46 -7.39 -8.69
N GLY A 214 7.98 -7.65 -7.48
CA GLY A 214 9.33 -8.21 -7.28
C GLY A 214 10.49 -7.22 -7.46
N TYR A 215 10.24 -6.00 -7.94
CA TYR A 215 11.27 -4.97 -8.06
C TYR A 215 11.60 -4.36 -6.68
N LEU A 216 12.80 -4.65 -6.16
CA LEU A 216 13.25 -4.19 -4.83
C LEU A 216 13.02 -2.68 -4.58
N TYR A 217 13.23 -1.84 -5.59
CA TYR A 217 13.07 -0.38 -5.49
C TYR A 217 11.77 0.16 -6.10
N GLY A 218 10.86 -0.69 -6.57
CA GLY A 218 9.55 -0.28 -7.08
C GLY A 218 8.54 -0.12 -5.96
N THR A 219 8.77 0.75 -4.99
CA THR A 219 7.84 0.98 -3.86
C THR A 219 6.85 2.11 -4.13
N TYR A 220 5.76 2.17 -3.36
CA TYR A 220 4.84 3.33 -3.37
C TYR A 220 5.58 4.64 -3.03
N GLU A 221 6.32 4.57 -1.92
CA GLU A 221 7.19 5.61 -1.40
C GLU A 221 8.46 5.77 -2.25
N ASN A 222 9.12 6.92 -2.09
CA ASN A 222 10.41 7.16 -2.75
C ASN A 222 11.42 6.04 -2.40
N PRO A 223 12.17 5.46 -3.36
CA PRO A 223 13.16 4.42 -3.10
C PRO A 223 14.26 4.77 -2.08
N THR A 224 14.41 6.05 -1.72
CA THR A 224 15.30 6.50 -0.65
C THR A 224 14.71 6.30 0.77
N ASN A 225 13.41 6.07 0.90
CA ASN A 225 12.68 6.00 2.18
C ASN A 225 12.93 4.62 2.86
N ALA A 226 14.09 4.47 3.49
CA ALA A 226 14.60 3.22 4.05
C ALA A 226 14.34 3.04 5.56
N GLY A 227 13.72 4.02 6.24
CA GLY A 227 13.55 4.00 7.70
C GLY A 227 14.80 4.43 8.49
N ASP A 228 15.72 5.15 7.84
CA ASP A 228 16.91 5.74 8.48
C ASP A 228 16.56 6.62 9.69
N GLY A 229 15.61 7.54 9.56
CA GLY A 229 15.14 8.36 10.68
C GLY A 229 14.53 7.57 11.84
N TYR A 230 13.84 6.46 11.56
CA TYR A 230 13.25 5.58 12.57
C TYR A 230 14.34 4.85 13.36
N SER A 231 15.32 4.25 12.67
CA SER A 231 16.49 3.63 13.30
C SER A 231 17.31 4.67 14.09
N MET A 232 17.62 5.83 13.50
CA MET A 232 18.38 6.88 14.20
C MET A 232 17.68 7.40 15.45
N ALA A 233 16.36 7.62 15.41
CA ALA A 233 15.60 8.05 16.58
C ALA A 233 15.60 6.98 17.68
N TYR A 234 15.37 5.71 17.32
CA TYR A 234 15.42 4.60 18.27
C TYR A 234 16.80 4.45 18.92
N HIS A 235 17.89 4.50 18.14
CA HIS A 235 19.25 4.40 18.66
C HIS A 235 19.67 5.61 19.51
N ALA A 236 19.07 6.79 19.28
CA ALA A 236 19.23 7.97 20.14
C ALA A 236 18.42 7.93 21.44
N GLY A 237 17.61 6.88 21.67
CA GLY A 237 16.75 6.76 22.85
C GLY A 237 15.44 7.55 22.78
N ALA A 238 15.06 8.05 21.59
CA ALA A 238 13.76 8.69 21.40
C ALA A 238 12.63 7.65 21.50
N GLU A 239 11.47 8.10 21.98
CA GLU A 239 10.25 7.31 21.98
C GLU A 239 9.61 7.32 20.58
N LEU A 240 9.14 6.16 20.13
CA LEU A 240 8.36 5.96 18.91
C LEU A 240 6.98 5.44 19.30
N SER A 241 5.96 5.69 18.48
CA SER A 241 4.59 5.23 18.71
C SER A 241 3.92 4.75 17.43
N GLY A 242 2.89 3.93 17.57
CA GLY A 242 2.05 3.47 16.46
C GLY A 242 2.80 2.62 15.43
N ILE A 243 3.98 2.09 15.76
CA ILE A 243 4.87 1.39 14.82
C ILE A 243 4.21 0.11 14.27
N GLU A 244 3.29 -0.46 15.03
CA GLU A 244 2.39 -1.56 14.67
C GLU A 244 1.17 -1.18 13.81
N CYS A 245 0.93 0.11 13.58
CA CYS A 245 -0.10 0.69 12.71
C CYS A 245 0.55 1.07 11.37
N PHE A 246 0.44 0.17 10.39
CA PHE A 246 1.17 0.28 9.13
C PHE A 246 0.46 1.15 8.10
N GLN A 247 1.24 1.77 7.21
CA GLN A 247 0.72 2.33 5.96
C GLN A 247 0.49 1.20 4.94
N ILE A 248 -0.72 1.16 4.36
CA ILE A 248 -1.09 0.32 3.20
C ILE A 248 -1.86 1.22 2.22
N ASN A 249 -1.53 1.12 0.93
CA ASN A 249 -1.92 2.08 -0.11
C ASN A 249 -2.68 1.39 -1.27
N PRO A 250 -3.78 1.93 -1.81
CA PRO A 250 -4.32 1.53 -3.11
C PRO A 250 -3.39 1.95 -4.27
N LEU A 251 -2.91 0.96 -5.00
CA LEU A 251 -2.00 1.07 -6.14
C LEU A 251 -2.71 0.73 -7.46
N ILE A 252 -2.13 1.17 -8.57
CA ILE A 252 -2.40 0.54 -9.87
C ILE A 252 -1.66 -0.80 -9.92
N LYS A 253 -2.33 -1.87 -10.38
CA LYS A 253 -1.73 -3.19 -10.56
C LYS A 253 -0.47 -3.10 -11.42
N ASP A 254 0.61 -3.76 -10.99
CA ASP A 254 1.88 -3.90 -11.74
C ASP A 254 2.63 -2.58 -12.05
N TYR A 255 2.21 -1.46 -11.47
CA TYR A 255 2.83 -0.14 -11.68
C TYR A 255 3.54 0.42 -10.44
N ASN A 256 3.05 0.03 -9.25
CA ASN A 256 3.47 0.53 -7.92
C ASN A 256 3.37 2.06 -7.73
N GLY A 257 2.68 2.77 -8.61
CA GLY A 257 2.19 4.12 -8.38
C GLY A 257 0.80 4.14 -7.71
N PRO A 258 0.44 5.24 -7.03
CA PRO A 258 -0.90 5.44 -6.47
C PRO A 258 -2.00 5.25 -7.51
N ALA A 259 -3.12 4.63 -7.11
CA ALA A 259 -4.33 4.60 -7.93
C ALA A 259 -4.88 6.02 -8.20
N CYS A 260 -4.73 6.93 -7.23
CA CYS A 260 -5.23 8.31 -7.22
C CYS A 260 -6.77 8.41 -7.32
N ALA A 261 -7.51 7.54 -6.63
CA ALA A 261 -8.97 7.61 -6.59
C ALA A 261 -9.50 8.98 -6.12
N TYR A 262 -8.85 9.59 -5.12
CA TYR A 262 -9.17 10.94 -4.64
C TYR A 262 -9.12 12.04 -5.72
N VAL A 263 -8.35 11.81 -6.80
CA VAL A 263 -8.22 12.70 -7.96
C VAL A 263 -9.30 12.40 -8.99
N ALA A 264 -9.58 11.11 -9.24
CA ALA A 264 -10.58 10.65 -10.20
C ALA A 264 -12.02 10.94 -9.74
N ASN A 265 -12.29 10.83 -8.44
CA ASN A 265 -13.64 10.92 -7.89
C ASN A 265 -14.30 12.30 -8.07
N PRO A 266 -13.61 13.45 -7.88
CA PRO A 266 -14.15 14.76 -8.26
C PRO A 266 -14.58 14.90 -9.72
N PHE A 267 -14.01 14.12 -10.64
CA PHE A 267 -14.44 14.10 -12.04
C PHE A 267 -15.62 13.15 -12.28
N GLY A 268 -15.91 12.25 -11.33
CA GLY A 268 -16.97 11.24 -11.39
C GLY A 268 -16.46 9.80 -11.54
N GLY A 269 -15.15 9.56 -11.36
CA GLY A 269 -14.61 8.21 -11.20
C GLY A 269 -15.05 7.59 -9.87
N TYR A 270 -14.97 6.26 -9.76
CA TYR A 270 -15.26 5.54 -8.52
C TYR A 270 -14.68 4.12 -8.54
N GLN A 271 -14.57 3.50 -7.37
CA GLN A 271 -13.98 2.17 -7.21
C GLN A 271 -15.07 1.09 -7.36
N VAL A 272 -14.83 0.07 -8.19
CA VAL A 272 -15.76 -1.03 -8.49
C VAL A 272 -15.09 -2.40 -8.46
N ASN A 273 -15.89 -3.45 -8.26
CA ASN A 273 -15.47 -4.84 -8.41
C ASN A 273 -15.61 -5.34 -9.86
N ALA A 274 -15.34 -6.63 -10.12
CA ALA A 274 -15.43 -7.22 -11.46
C ALA A 274 -16.86 -7.30 -12.03
N LEU A 275 -17.89 -7.12 -11.17
CA LEU A 275 -19.29 -7.02 -11.58
C LEU A 275 -19.72 -5.56 -11.89
N GLY A 276 -18.83 -4.59 -11.70
CA GLY A 276 -19.11 -3.15 -11.85
C GLY A 276 -19.82 -2.52 -10.65
N GLU A 277 -19.97 -3.25 -9.54
CA GLU A 277 -20.61 -2.78 -8.31
C GLU A 277 -19.63 -1.94 -7.48
N ARG A 278 -20.09 -0.82 -6.92
CA ARG A 278 -19.31 -0.03 -5.96
C ARG A 278 -19.33 -0.73 -4.60
N PHE A 279 -18.14 -0.93 -4.03
CA PHE A 279 -17.95 -1.69 -2.78
C PHE A 279 -17.37 -0.87 -1.60
N VAL A 280 -17.01 0.40 -1.83
CA VAL A 280 -16.53 1.33 -0.78
C VAL A 280 -17.46 2.52 -0.61
N ASP A 281 -17.91 2.73 0.63
CA ASP A 281 -18.79 3.85 1.01
C ASP A 281 -18.04 5.18 1.11
N SER A 282 -16.74 5.12 1.44
CA SER A 282 -15.92 6.28 1.74
C SER A 282 -14.57 6.16 1.06
N ASP A 283 -14.25 7.12 0.20
CA ASP A 283 -12.96 7.21 -0.49
C ASP A 283 -11.86 7.85 0.37
N TYR A 284 -12.16 8.17 1.63
CA TYR A 284 -11.16 8.64 2.59
C TYR A 284 -10.29 7.49 3.07
N TRP A 285 -8.98 7.75 2.98
CA TRP A 285 -7.95 6.78 3.21
C TRP A 285 -7.84 6.36 4.68
N SER A 286 -8.19 5.10 4.95
CA SER A 286 -8.15 4.51 6.29
C SER A 286 -7.86 3.03 6.21
N GLY A 287 -7.39 2.43 7.31
CA GLY A 287 -7.18 0.99 7.36
C GLY A 287 -8.48 0.19 7.29
N GLN A 288 -9.63 0.79 7.64
CA GLN A 288 -10.97 0.24 7.39
C GLN A 288 -11.26 0.14 5.88
N MET A 289 -11.06 1.22 5.13
CA MET A 289 -11.16 1.21 3.66
C MET A 289 -10.22 0.16 3.05
N MET A 290 -9.01 -0.02 3.59
CA MET A 290 -8.08 -1.05 3.12
C MET A 290 -8.52 -2.48 3.47
N ALA A 291 -9.25 -2.69 4.55
CA ALA A 291 -9.86 -3.99 4.87
C ALA A 291 -10.99 -4.32 3.87
N GLU A 292 -11.84 -3.34 3.53
CA GLU A 292 -12.87 -3.47 2.50
C GLU A 292 -12.26 -3.80 1.13
N VAL A 293 -11.25 -3.03 0.70
CA VAL A 293 -10.50 -3.26 -0.56
C VAL A 293 -9.86 -4.64 -0.60
N ARG A 294 -9.20 -5.09 0.48
CA ARG A 294 -8.60 -6.42 0.55
C ARG A 294 -9.67 -7.53 0.49
N SER A 295 -10.76 -7.38 1.25
CA SER A 295 -11.87 -8.34 1.27
C SER A 295 -12.50 -8.50 -0.12
N GLU A 296 -12.69 -7.40 -0.86
CA GLU A 296 -13.23 -7.45 -2.22
C GLU A 296 -12.26 -8.16 -3.19
N ILE A 297 -10.97 -7.84 -3.13
CA ILE A 297 -9.91 -8.48 -3.93
C ILE A 297 -9.82 -9.99 -3.67
N GLU A 298 -9.93 -10.42 -2.42
CA GLU A 298 -9.87 -11.84 -2.01
C GLU A 298 -11.20 -12.60 -2.26
N SER A 299 -12.27 -11.90 -2.63
CA SER A 299 -13.59 -12.49 -2.90
C SER A 299 -13.74 -12.99 -4.34
N ALA A 300 -14.81 -13.76 -4.58
CA ALA A 300 -15.22 -14.17 -5.94
C ALA A 300 -15.68 -13.01 -6.85
N ARG A 301 -15.75 -11.76 -6.33
CA ARG A 301 -16.05 -10.54 -7.11
C ARG A 301 -14.79 -9.76 -7.49
N GLY A 302 -13.60 -10.14 -7.01
CA GLY A 302 -12.34 -9.57 -7.47
C GLY A 302 -12.04 -9.94 -8.94
N PRO A 303 -11.15 -9.20 -9.64
CA PRO A 303 -10.37 -8.04 -9.17
C PRO A 303 -11.20 -6.75 -9.04
N ILE A 304 -10.54 -5.65 -8.66
CA ILE A 304 -11.15 -4.32 -8.52
C ILE A 304 -10.56 -3.31 -9.50
N TYR A 305 -11.34 -2.27 -9.82
CA TYR A 305 -11.00 -1.25 -10.81
C TYR A 305 -11.38 0.16 -10.33
N LEU A 306 -10.59 1.15 -10.75
CA LEU A 306 -11.02 2.54 -10.77
C LEU A 306 -11.79 2.78 -12.07
N LYS A 307 -13.12 2.84 -11.97
CA LYS A 307 -14.04 3.11 -13.07
C LYS A 307 -13.83 4.55 -13.57
N VAL A 308 -13.43 4.69 -14.83
CA VAL A 308 -13.21 5.98 -15.51
C VAL A 308 -13.78 6.01 -16.93
N SER A 309 -13.97 4.85 -17.57
CA SER A 309 -14.37 4.73 -18.98
C SER A 309 -15.75 5.30 -19.34
N HIS A 310 -16.58 5.60 -18.35
CA HIS A 310 -17.87 6.29 -18.52
C HIS A 310 -17.75 7.82 -18.56
N LEU A 311 -16.58 8.38 -18.28
CA LEU A 311 -16.38 9.82 -18.21
C LEU A 311 -16.29 10.46 -19.61
N PRO A 312 -16.83 11.68 -19.80
CA PRO A 312 -16.62 12.46 -21.02
C PRO A 312 -15.14 12.69 -21.34
N ASP A 313 -14.81 12.76 -22.62
CA ASP A 313 -13.43 12.88 -23.13
C ASP A 313 -12.66 14.09 -22.55
N GLU A 314 -13.34 15.21 -22.31
CA GLU A 314 -12.78 16.39 -21.65
C GLU A 314 -12.28 16.07 -20.23
N LYS A 315 -13.09 15.35 -19.44
CA LYS A 315 -12.73 14.93 -18.08
C LYS A 315 -11.63 13.89 -18.08
N LEU A 316 -11.65 12.97 -19.04
CA LEU A 316 -10.57 12.00 -19.23
C LEU A 316 -9.25 12.69 -19.56
N SER A 317 -9.26 13.65 -20.48
CA SER A 317 -8.10 14.45 -20.86
C SER A 317 -7.56 15.27 -19.68
N ALA A 318 -8.44 15.83 -18.84
CA ALA A 318 -8.05 16.50 -17.60
C ALA A 318 -7.39 15.54 -16.59
N LEU A 319 -7.95 14.34 -16.41
CA LEU A 319 -7.36 13.29 -15.56
C LEU A 319 -6.01 12.80 -16.08
N GLU A 320 -5.87 12.56 -17.38
CA GLU A 320 -4.61 12.19 -18.02
C GLU A 320 -3.55 13.27 -17.79
N ASN A 321 -3.89 14.56 -17.99
CA ASN A 321 -2.99 15.68 -17.73
C ASN A 321 -2.51 15.76 -16.26
N ILE A 322 -3.38 15.54 -15.27
CA ILE A 322 -2.99 15.55 -13.85
C ILE A 322 -2.13 14.32 -13.52
N LEU A 323 -2.66 13.13 -13.80
CA LEU A 323 -2.12 11.86 -13.34
C LEU A 323 -0.84 11.45 -14.08
N HIS A 324 -0.71 11.81 -15.37
CA HIS A 324 0.45 11.46 -16.21
C HIS A 324 1.51 12.58 -16.27
N THR A 325 1.33 13.72 -15.60
CA THR A 325 2.35 14.79 -15.58
C THR A 325 2.78 15.26 -14.19
N THR A 326 1.90 15.17 -13.19
CA THR A 326 2.21 15.56 -11.79
C THR A 326 2.40 14.33 -10.91
N GLU A 327 1.36 13.50 -10.73
CA GLU A 327 1.38 12.41 -9.73
C GLU A 327 2.45 11.35 -10.03
N ARG A 328 2.45 10.78 -11.24
CA ARG A 328 3.53 9.91 -11.73
C ARG A 328 3.71 10.04 -13.25
N PRO A 329 4.77 10.73 -13.74
CA PRO A 329 4.99 10.93 -15.17
C PRO A 329 5.11 9.66 -16.04
N THR A 330 5.45 8.51 -15.44
CA THR A 330 5.53 7.22 -16.16
C THR A 330 4.15 6.55 -16.36
N ARG A 331 3.06 7.09 -15.81
CA ARG A 331 1.72 6.47 -15.81
C ARG A 331 1.12 6.40 -17.21
N GLY A 332 1.29 7.45 -18.01
CA GLY A 332 0.87 7.45 -19.41
C GLY A 332 1.60 6.39 -20.23
N THR A 333 2.93 6.32 -20.12
CA THR A 333 3.76 5.28 -20.76
C THR A 333 3.40 3.87 -20.31
N PHE A 334 3.10 3.68 -19.01
CA PHE A 334 2.70 2.39 -18.46
C PHE A 334 1.40 1.85 -19.09
N HIS A 335 0.39 2.72 -19.28
CA HIS A 335 -0.87 2.37 -19.93
C HIS A 335 -0.70 2.18 -21.44
N ALA A 336 -0.02 3.11 -22.11
CA ALA A 336 0.24 3.04 -23.56
C ALA A 336 0.97 1.75 -23.96
N ASN A 337 1.99 1.34 -23.21
CA ASN A 337 2.73 0.10 -23.46
C ASN A 337 1.91 -1.19 -23.22
N ARG A 338 0.72 -1.09 -22.62
CA ARG A 338 -0.26 -2.19 -22.46
C ARG A 338 -1.43 -2.07 -23.44
N GLY A 339 -1.47 -1.06 -24.30
CA GLY A 339 -2.62 -0.77 -25.16
C GLY A 339 -3.85 -0.25 -24.39
N HIS A 340 -3.71 0.13 -23.12
CA HIS A 340 -4.80 0.63 -22.29
C HIS A 340 -4.97 2.15 -22.49
N ASN A 341 -6.21 2.61 -22.58
CA ASN A 341 -6.60 4.01 -22.63
C ASN A 341 -7.83 4.20 -21.73
N TYR A 342 -7.92 5.29 -20.97
CA TYR A 342 -9.04 5.49 -20.03
C TYR A 342 -10.41 5.58 -20.72
N ARG A 343 -10.45 5.89 -22.02
CA ARG A 343 -11.67 5.88 -22.86
C ARG A 343 -12.23 4.48 -23.12
N THR A 344 -11.41 3.44 -22.96
CA THR A 344 -11.75 2.05 -23.33
C THR A 344 -11.49 1.03 -22.22
N HIS A 345 -10.68 1.37 -21.22
CA HIS A 345 -10.26 0.50 -20.13
C HIS A 345 -10.31 1.26 -18.80
N ASP A 346 -10.92 0.64 -17.79
CA ASP A 346 -10.79 1.07 -16.40
C ASP A 346 -9.43 0.62 -15.82
N VAL A 347 -9.00 1.25 -14.72
CA VAL A 347 -7.66 1.00 -14.17
C VAL A 347 -7.72 -0.07 -13.08
N GLU A 348 -7.15 -1.25 -13.33
CA GLU A 348 -7.06 -2.32 -12.32
C GLU A 348 -6.25 -1.87 -11.10
N MET A 349 -6.81 -2.11 -9.91
CA MET A 349 -6.26 -1.69 -8.63
C MET A 349 -5.78 -2.87 -7.77
N HIS A 350 -4.84 -2.60 -6.87
CA HIS A 350 -4.38 -3.53 -5.84
C HIS A 350 -3.95 -2.77 -4.58
N ILE A 351 -3.46 -3.47 -3.54
CA ILE A 351 -2.86 -2.85 -2.36
C ILE A 351 -1.32 -2.91 -2.39
N SER A 352 -0.68 -2.00 -1.66
CA SER A 352 0.79 -1.97 -1.50
C SER A 352 1.31 -2.96 -0.47
N GLU A 353 2.63 -3.13 -0.51
CA GLU A 353 3.43 -3.55 0.64
C GLU A 353 3.19 -2.65 1.87
N ILE A 354 3.52 -3.16 3.07
CA ILE A 354 3.45 -2.38 4.31
C ILE A 354 4.64 -1.42 4.45
N GLY A 355 4.38 -0.24 5.03
CA GLY A 355 5.40 0.75 5.39
C GLY A 355 5.14 1.42 6.74
N LEU A 356 6.12 2.19 7.25
CA LEU A 356 5.94 3.10 8.40
C LEU A 356 5.83 4.53 7.90
N CYS A 357 4.72 5.21 8.19
CA CYS A 357 4.44 6.57 7.70
C CYS A 357 3.28 7.18 8.47
N SER A 358 3.55 8.08 9.40
CA SER A 358 2.49 8.73 10.19
C SER A 358 1.63 9.67 9.34
N GLY A 359 2.16 10.19 8.23
CA GLY A 359 1.40 11.05 7.32
C GLY A 359 0.21 10.36 6.64
N HIS A 360 0.20 9.02 6.59
CA HIS A 360 -0.85 8.18 6.01
C HIS A 360 -1.38 7.09 6.98
N SER A 361 -0.85 7.02 8.20
CA SER A 361 -1.24 6.07 9.25
C SER A 361 -0.99 6.72 10.63
N ALA A 362 -0.39 6.02 11.60
CA ALA A 362 0.03 6.59 12.89
C ALA A 362 1.50 6.29 13.26
N SER A 363 2.21 5.47 12.48
CA SER A 363 3.58 5.02 12.80
C SER A 363 4.62 6.15 12.70
N GLY A 364 5.30 6.49 13.81
CA GLY A 364 6.30 7.56 13.83
C GLY A 364 7.08 7.74 15.13
N VAL A 365 8.04 8.67 15.12
CA VAL A 365 8.74 9.19 16.31
C VAL A 365 7.77 10.04 17.12
N TRP A 366 7.63 9.76 18.42
CA TRP A 366 6.75 10.51 19.31
C TRP A 366 7.18 11.97 19.41
N VAL A 367 6.24 12.88 19.16
CA VAL A 367 6.43 14.32 19.29
C VAL A 367 5.28 15.00 20.03
N ASP A 368 5.57 16.13 20.65
CA ASP A 368 4.56 17.05 21.18
C ASP A 368 4.07 18.06 20.12
N GLU A 369 3.17 18.97 20.51
CA GLU A 369 2.69 20.06 19.65
C GLU A 369 3.77 21.08 19.21
N HIS A 370 5.02 20.93 19.66
CA HIS A 370 6.17 21.73 19.30
C HIS A 370 7.21 20.95 18.46
N ALA A 371 6.84 19.76 17.96
CA ALA A 371 7.71 18.86 17.21
C ALA A 371 8.95 18.36 17.98
N ARG A 372 8.96 18.50 19.32
CA ARG A 372 10.03 18.03 20.20
C ARG A 372 9.87 16.53 20.44
N THR A 373 10.96 15.77 20.32
CA THR A 373 10.99 14.36 20.74
C THR A 373 11.22 14.26 22.26
N THR A 374 11.24 13.04 22.79
CA THR A 374 11.62 12.79 24.20
C THR A 374 13.11 12.95 24.49
N VAL A 375 13.95 13.12 23.46
CA VAL A 375 15.39 13.41 23.59
C VAL A 375 15.59 14.91 23.46
N PRO A 376 16.06 15.62 24.52
CA PRO A 376 16.40 17.03 24.44
C PRO A 376 17.29 17.38 23.25
N GLY A 377 16.99 18.49 22.58
CA GLY A 377 17.71 18.92 21.37
C GLY A 377 17.37 18.16 20.09
N LEU A 378 16.59 17.07 20.15
CA LEU A 378 16.13 16.31 18.99
C LEU A 378 14.66 16.60 18.67
N TYR A 379 14.40 16.92 17.41
CA TYR A 379 13.08 17.23 16.86
C TYR A 379 12.77 16.27 15.70
N ALA A 380 11.48 16.04 15.42
CA ALA A 380 11.07 15.23 14.27
C ALA A 380 9.89 15.87 13.52
N ALA A 381 9.90 15.77 12.18
CA ALA A 381 8.90 16.37 11.31
C ALA A 381 8.61 15.55 10.04
N GLY A 382 7.48 15.83 9.38
CA GLY A 382 7.03 15.10 8.18
C GLY A 382 6.44 13.73 8.51
N ASP A 383 6.50 12.80 7.56
CA ASP A 383 5.97 11.43 7.69
C ASP A 383 6.67 10.59 8.77
N LEU A 384 7.80 11.07 9.29
CA LEU A 384 8.55 10.47 10.40
C LEU A 384 7.94 10.81 11.77
N ALA A 385 7.33 11.98 11.94
CA ALA A 385 6.79 12.41 13.22
C ALA A 385 5.41 11.79 13.46
N CYS A 386 5.14 11.31 14.67
CA CYS A 386 3.89 10.68 15.09
C CYS A 386 2.73 11.69 15.18
N VAL A 387 2.26 12.14 14.02
CA VAL A 387 1.13 13.04 13.82
C VAL A 387 0.25 12.39 12.75
N PRO A 388 -0.78 11.61 13.15
CA PRO A 388 -1.57 10.83 12.22
C PRO A 388 -2.25 11.69 11.14
N HIS A 389 -2.25 11.19 9.90
CA HIS A 389 -2.88 11.81 8.73
C HIS A 389 -2.48 13.28 8.51
N ASN A 390 -1.23 13.64 8.84
CA ASN A 390 -0.73 15.00 8.70
C ASN A 390 -0.56 15.42 7.22
N TYR A 391 -0.37 14.46 6.30
CA TYR A 391 -0.12 14.65 4.87
C TYR A 391 0.88 15.80 4.55
N MET A 392 0.83 16.34 3.32
CA MET A 392 1.75 17.40 2.89
C MET A 392 1.70 18.67 3.76
N ILE A 393 0.51 19.16 4.16
CA ILE A 393 0.45 20.43 4.91
C ILE A 393 0.99 20.27 6.33
N GLY A 394 0.71 19.13 6.98
CA GLY A 394 1.25 18.82 8.29
C GLY A 394 2.75 18.59 8.25
N ALA A 395 3.29 18.00 7.18
CA ALA A 395 4.73 17.94 6.96
C ALA A 395 5.37 19.34 6.91
N PHE A 396 4.75 20.31 6.23
CA PHE A 396 5.22 21.70 6.25
C PHE A 396 5.06 22.37 7.62
N VAL A 397 3.92 22.20 8.29
CA VAL A 397 3.64 22.79 9.62
C VAL A 397 4.58 22.25 10.69
N PHE A 398 4.84 20.93 10.72
CA PHE A 398 5.79 20.35 11.68
C PHE A 398 7.25 20.66 11.31
N GLY A 399 7.57 20.87 10.03
CA GLY A 399 8.85 21.43 9.62
C GLY A 399 9.06 22.85 10.15
N ASP A 400 8.08 23.72 9.96
CA ASP A 400 8.05 25.09 10.51
C ASP A 400 8.21 25.11 12.04
N LEU A 401 7.38 24.34 12.76
CA LEU A 401 7.48 24.17 14.22
C LEU A 401 8.86 23.69 14.66
N ALA A 402 9.41 22.63 14.06
CA ALA A 402 10.72 22.11 14.43
C ALA A 402 11.83 23.14 14.18
N GLY A 403 11.79 23.88 13.07
CA GLY A 403 12.75 24.95 12.79
C GLY A 403 12.65 26.13 13.75
N GLU A 404 11.42 26.54 14.10
CA GLU A 404 11.13 27.57 15.09
C GLU A 404 11.65 27.19 16.49
N GLN A 405 11.37 25.98 16.95
CA GLN A 405 11.69 25.51 18.30
C GLN A 405 13.18 25.13 18.45
N ALA A 406 13.79 24.53 17.43
CA ALA A 406 15.24 24.31 17.42
C ALA A 406 16.00 25.64 17.54
N ALA A 407 15.58 26.65 16.76
CA ALA A 407 16.19 27.98 16.78
C ALA A 407 15.97 28.75 18.09
N SER A 408 14.84 28.56 18.78
CA SER A 408 14.57 29.28 20.04
C SER A 408 15.52 28.92 21.19
N THR A 409 16.11 27.73 21.16
CA THR A 409 17.03 27.25 22.24
C THR A 409 18.51 27.64 22.05
N LEU A 410 18.88 28.28 20.93
CA LEU A 410 20.29 28.42 20.51
C LEU A 410 21.14 29.37 21.37
N ALA A 411 20.51 30.25 22.14
CA ALA A 411 21.19 31.18 23.04
C ALA A 411 21.59 30.52 24.38
N GLU A 412 20.84 29.49 24.80
CA GLU A 412 21.01 28.78 26.07
C GLU A 412 21.91 27.54 25.91
N VAL A 413 22.06 27.04 24.68
CA VAL A 413 22.74 25.77 24.39
C VAL A 413 24.14 26.03 23.80
N PRO A 414 25.22 25.62 24.48
CA PRO A 414 26.57 25.75 23.95
C PRO A 414 26.79 24.83 22.74
N ALA A 415 27.66 25.24 21.82
CA ALA A 415 28.06 24.39 20.70
C ALA A 415 28.93 23.22 21.20
N PRO A 416 28.68 21.97 20.75
CA PRO A 416 29.38 20.79 21.25
C PRO A 416 30.86 20.80 20.83
N GLN A 417 31.76 20.95 21.80
CA GLN A 417 33.21 21.00 21.53
C GLN A 417 33.77 19.62 21.15
N ARG A 418 33.24 18.56 21.76
CA ARG A 418 33.57 17.15 21.47
C ARG A 418 32.29 16.38 21.12
N LEU A 419 32.47 15.29 20.39
CA LEU A 419 31.41 14.34 20.05
C LEU A 419 31.72 12.99 20.74
N PRO A 420 30.68 12.19 21.09
CA PRO A 420 30.87 10.91 21.78
C PRO A 420 31.63 9.89 20.91
N GLU A 421 32.86 9.57 21.32
CA GLU A 421 33.81 8.74 20.56
C GLU A 421 33.35 7.29 20.37
N ASP A 422 32.63 6.75 21.36
CA ASP A 422 31.99 5.43 21.34
C ASP A 422 30.93 5.33 20.22
N GLN A 423 30.04 6.32 20.14
CA GLN A 423 28.99 6.37 19.13
C GLN A 423 29.55 6.67 17.73
N LEU A 424 30.66 7.41 17.64
CA LEU A 424 31.40 7.59 16.40
C LEU A 424 32.02 6.26 15.92
N ALA A 425 32.59 5.46 16.84
CA ALA A 425 33.11 4.14 16.52
C ALA A 425 32.00 3.17 16.07
N GLU A 426 30.84 3.16 16.73
CA GLU A 426 29.67 2.37 16.29
C GLU A 426 29.19 2.78 14.90
N ALA A 427 29.11 4.08 14.61
CA ALA A 427 28.69 4.61 13.32
C ALA A 427 29.69 4.24 12.20
N HIS A 428 30.98 4.32 12.49
CA HIS A 428 32.06 3.93 11.59
C HIS A 428 32.02 2.43 11.29
N GLU A 429 31.88 1.58 12.32
CA GLU A 429 31.75 0.13 12.15
C GLU A 429 30.51 -0.25 11.34
N LEU A 430 29.36 0.39 11.60
CA LEU A 430 28.14 0.21 10.81
C LEU A 430 28.35 0.51 9.32
N ILE A 431 29.12 1.55 9.00
CA ILE A 431 29.42 1.97 7.63
C ILE A 431 30.42 1.02 6.98
N TYR A 432 31.57 0.75 7.61
CA TYR A 432 32.75 0.20 6.94
C TYR A 432 32.96 -1.30 7.09
N ARG A 433 32.27 -1.99 8.02
CA ARG A 433 32.36 -3.46 8.14
C ARG A 433 32.20 -4.22 6.81
N PRO A 434 31.34 -3.81 5.84
CA PRO A 434 31.17 -4.57 4.59
C PRO A 434 32.40 -4.57 3.69
N LEU A 435 33.36 -3.64 3.87
CA LEU A 435 34.64 -3.65 3.15
C LEU A 435 35.58 -4.76 3.62
N ARG A 436 35.38 -5.31 4.83
CA ARG A 436 36.14 -6.46 5.35
C ARG A 436 35.65 -7.79 4.79
N HIS A 437 34.48 -7.80 4.15
CA HIS A 437 33.84 -8.97 3.55
C HIS A 437 33.54 -8.73 2.06
N PRO A 438 34.50 -8.33 1.21
CA PRO A 438 34.21 -7.87 -0.16
C PRO A 438 33.51 -8.93 -1.03
N ASP A 439 33.67 -10.21 -0.71
CA ASP A 439 33.04 -11.36 -1.39
C ASP A 439 31.85 -11.97 -0.60
N GLY A 440 31.41 -11.31 0.48
CA GLY A 440 30.23 -11.68 1.26
C GLY A 440 28.90 -11.46 0.53
N PRO A 441 27.76 -11.88 1.10
CA PRO A 441 26.46 -11.79 0.43
C PRO A 441 26.14 -10.35 -0.02
N PRO A 442 25.78 -10.13 -1.30
CA PRO A 442 25.53 -8.79 -1.81
C PRO A 442 24.19 -8.25 -1.32
N GLN A 443 24.15 -6.96 -0.98
CA GLN A 443 22.98 -6.28 -0.43
C GLN A 443 21.63 -6.65 -1.08
N PRO A 444 21.45 -6.71 -2.41
CA PRO A 444 20.14 -6.97 -3.00
C PRO A 444 19.53 -8.30 -2.58
N GLN A 445 20.36 -9.32 -2.33
CA GLN A 445 19.89 -10.64 -1.89
C GLN A 445 19.44 -10.62 -0.42
N VAL A 446 20.21 -9.94 0.44
CA VAL A 446 19.92 -9.83 1.87
C VAL A 446 18.70 -8.93 2.10
N GLU A 447 18.60 -7.80 1.41
CA GLU A 447 17.44 -6.91 1.47
C GLU A 447 16.16 -7.60 0.96
N TYR A 448 16.24 -8.33 -0.16
CA TYR A 448 15.12 -9.10 -0.68
C TYR A 448 14.64 -10.15 0.34
N LYS A 449 15.56 -10.91 0.93
CA LYS A 449 15.25 -11.93 1.95
C LYS A 449 14.60 -11.32 3.20
N LEU A 450 15.15 -10.20 3.68
CA LEU A 450 14.63 -9.44 4.82
C LEU A 450 13.18 -8.98 4.59
N ARG A 451 12.95 -8.28 3.47
CA ARG A 451 11.64 -7.68 3.14
C ARG A 451 10.61 -8.73 2.73
N ARG A 452 11.05 -9.88 2.20
CA ARG A 452 10.19 -11.06 2.04
C ARG A 452 9.69 -11.58 3.37
N PHE A 453 10.54 -11.71 4.39
CA PHE A 453 10.08 -12.14 5.73
C PHE A 453 9.12 -11.14 6.40
N VAL A 454 9.26 -9.84 6.09
CA VAL A 454 8.27 -8.83 6.48
C VAL A 454 6.90 -9.15 5.84
N ASN A 455 6.84 -9.43 4.53
CA ASN A 455 5.59 -9.82 3.88
C ASN A 455 5.03 -11.15 4.42
N ASP A 456 5.86 -12.18 4.56
CA ASP A 456 5.42 -13.53 4.94
C ASP A 456 4.90 -13.59 6.40
N TYR A 457 5.44 -12.77 7.30
CA TYR A 457 5.21 -12.89 8.75
C TYR A 457 4.81 -11.63 9.53
N VAL A 458 4.98 -10.42 8.97
CA VAL A 458 4.64 -9.15 9.65
C VAL A 458 3.41 -8.49 9.03
N ALA A 459 3.22 -8.61 7.71
CA ALA A 459 2.06 -8.08 7.02
C ALA A 459 0.74 -8.70 7.51
N PRO A 460 -0.36 -7.92 7.54
CA PRO A 460 -1.68 -8.43 7.89
C PRO A 460 -2.20 -9.45 6.86
N PRO A 461 -2.96 -10.49 7.26
CA PRO A 461 -3.44 -10.77 8.62
C PRO A 461 -2.32 -11.34 9.51
N LYS A 462 -2.11 -10.70 10.66
CA LYS A 462 -1.06 -10.99 11.64
C LYS A 462 -1.51 -12.11 12.59
N THR A 463 -0.56 -12.86 13.16
CA THR A 463 -0.80 -13.74 14.31
C THR A 463 0.41 -13.79 15.23
N ALA A 464 0.23 -14.12 16.51
CA ALA A 464 1.34 -14.30 17.46
C ALA A 464 2.38 -15.30 16.94
N ALA A 465 1.95 -16.38 16.27
CA ALA A 465 2.85 -17.37 15.68
C ALA A 465 3.69 -16.83 14.52
N LYS A 466 3.07 -16.12 13.56
CA LYS A 466 3.81 -15.44 12.48
C LYS A 466 4.80 -14.42 13.03
N LEU A 467 4.34 -13.53 13.91
CA LEU A 467 5.16 -12.47 14.50
C LEU A 467 6.31 -13.05 15.34
N SER A 468 6.09 -14.16 16.04
CA SER A 468 7.16 -14.86 16.77
C SER A 468 8.22 -15.49 15.87
N ILE A 469 7.86 -15.90 14.65
CA ILE A 469 8.83 -16.33 13.63
C ILE A 469 9.58 -15.11 13.09
N ALA A 470 8.90 -13.99 12.83
CA ALA A 470 9.52 -12.74 12.40
C ALA A 470 10.58 -12.24 13.39
N VAL A 471 10.26 -12.16 14.69
CA VAL A 471 11.19 -11.71 15.74
C VAL A 471 12.45 -12.58 15.77
N ARG A 472 12.33 -13.91 15.89
CA ARG A 472 13.47 -14.83 15.86
C ARG A 472 14.31 -14.72 14.57
N THR A 473 13.65 -14.42 13.46
CA THR A 473 14.29 -14.27 12.15
C THR A 473 15.09 -12.97 12.09
N PHE A 474 14.53 -11.84 12.54
CA PHE A 474 15.24 -10.56 12.54
C PHE A 474 16.34 -10.47 13.62
N GLU A 475 16.22 -11.22 14.72
CA GLU A 475 17.31 -11.50 15.67
C GLU A 475 18.46 -12.24 14.95
N ARG A 476 18.18 -13.41 14.35
CA ARG A 476 19.18 -14.21 13.61
C ARG A 476 19.84 -13.42 12.48
N MET A 477 19.06 -12.65 11.72
CA MET A 477 19.55 -11.85 10.61
C MET A 477 20.53 -10.74 11.03
N ARG A 478 20.67 -10.42 12.32
CA ARG A 478 21.75 -9.52 12.81
C ARG A 478 23.13 -10.02 12.39
N ALA A 479 23.38 -11.34 12.48
CA ALA A 479 24.63 -11.96 12.02
C ALA A 479 24.71 -12.01 10.49
N GLU A 480 23.64 -12.43 9.80
CA GLU A 480 23.60 -12.48 8.32
C GLU A 480 23.86 -11.10 7.67
N ILE A 481 23.43 -10.01 8.33
CA ILE A 481 23.63 -8.61 7.91
C ILE A 481 25.04 -8.08 8.28
N ALA A 482 25.74 -8.74 9.21
CA ALA A 482 27.14 -8.43 9.53
C ALA A 482 28.09 -8.93 8.43
N GLU A 483 27.78 -10.07 7.82
CA GLU A 483 28.57 -10.74 6.77
C GLU A 483 28.44 -10.10 5.36
N MET A 484 27.53 -9.13 5.17
CA MET A 484 27.31 -8.50 3.85
C MET A 484 28.58 -7.87 3.28
N GLY A 485 28.76 -8.02 1.96
CA GLY A 485 29.90 -7.45 1.25
C GLY A 485 29.62 -6.14 0.53
N ALA A 486 30.64 -5.27 0.46
CA ALA A 486 30.67 -4.09 -0.39
C ALA A 486 32.08 -3.84 -0.93
N ARG A 487 32.16 -3.15 -2.08
CA ARG A 487 33.43 -2.70 -2.69
C ARG A 487 33.43 -1.21 -3.05
N THR A 488 32.28 -0.53 -2.97
CA THR A 488 32.07 0.87 -3.40
C THR A 488 31.28 1.70 -2.37
N PRO A 489 31.37 3.06 -2.40
CA PRO A 489 30.54 3.92 -1.55
C PRO A 489 29.03 3.72 -1.71
N HIS A 490 28.58 3.38 -2.92
CA HIS A 490 27.17 3.10 -3.17
C HIS A 490 26.73 1.80 -2.47
N GLU A 491 27.53 0.75 -2.54
CA GLU A 491 27.25 -0.52 -1.85
C GLU A 491 27.29 -0.36 -0.32
N LEU A 492 28.20 0.47 0.23
CA LEU A 492 28.17 0.81 1.66
C LEU A 492 26.87 1.51 2.05
N MET A 493 26.47 2.54 1.29
CA MET A 493 25.19 3.23 1.50
C MET A 493 24.04 2.23 1.51
N ARG A 494 24.00 1.30 0.55
CA ARG A 494 22.96 0.26 0.48
C ARG A 494 23.03 -0.74 1.64
N ALA A 495 24.22 -1.20 2.04
CA ALA A 495 24.40 -2.12 3.16
C ALA A 495 23.95 -1.51 4.50
N VAL A 496 24.21 -0.22 4.71
CA VAL A 496 23.72 0.54 5.85
C VAL A 496 22.18 0.66 5.81
N GLU A 497 21.58 0.93 4.65
CA GLU A 497 20.12 0.97 4.50
C GLU A 497 19.43 -0.37 4.85
N VAL A 498 20.04 -1.53 4.57
CA VAL A 498 19.51 -2.83 5.02
C VAL A 498 19.47 -2.93 6.55
N SER A 499 20.44 -2.35 7.24
CA SER A 499 20.46 -2.33 8.71
C SER A 499 19.29 -1.51 9.27
N PHE A 500 18.98 -0.35 8.66
CA PHE A 500 17.81 0.46 9.04
C PHE A 500 16.48 -0.25 8.77
N ILE A 501 16.34 -0.91 7.61
CA ILE A 501 15.15 -1.68 7.26
C ILE A 501 14.96 -2.83 8.28
N ARG A 502 16.05 -3.48 8.71
CA ARG A 502 16.00 -4.56 9.71
C ARG A 502 15.60 -4.06 11.10
N ASP A 503 16.09 -2.90 11.52
CA ASP A 503 15.63 -2.27 12.77
C ASP A 503 14.12 -1.96 12.71
N CYS A 504 13.66 -1.37 11.61
CA CYS A 504 12.24 -1.09 11.40
C CYS A 504 11.39 -2.37 11.36
N ALA A 505 11.87 -3.44 10.74
CA ALA A 505 11.21 -4.74 10.70
C ALA A 505 11.10 -5.41 12.07
N GLU A 506 12.16 -5.35 12.89
CA GLU A 506 12.09 -5.82 14.28
C GLU A 506 11.13 -4.99 15.12
N MET A 507 11.22 -3.65 15.06
CA MET A 507 10.31 -2.75 15.78
C MET A 507 8.84 -3.03 15.40
N ALA A 508 8.54 -3.14 14.09
CA ALA A 508 7.21 -3.47 13.57
C ALA A 508 6.70 -4.83 14.04
N ALA A 509 7.55 -5.87 14.04
CA ALA A 509 7.18 -7.21 14.48
C ALA A 509 6.95 -7.30 15.99
N ARG A 510 7.84 -6.72 16.81
CA ARG A 510 7.72 -6.73 18.27
C ARG A 510 6.56 -5.87 18.75
N ALA A 511 6.41 -4.65 18.23
CA ALA A 511 5.25 -3.82 18.55
C ALA A 511 3.94 -4.49 18.13
N SER A 512 3.92 -5.15 16.96
CA SER A 512 2.74 -5.91 16.50
C SER A 512 2.44 -7.15 17.34
N LEU A 513 3.46 -7.77 17.97
CA LEU A 513 3.27 -8.89 18.89
C LEU A 513 2.76 -8.40 20.24
N THR A 514 3.31 -7.27 20.73
CA THR A 514 2.93 -6.63 21.99
C THR A 514 1.49 -6.16 21.99
N ARG A 515 0.98 -5.51 20.93
CA ARG A 515 -0.46 -5.23 20.83
C ARG A 515 -1.25 -6.51 20.62
N THR A 516 -2.12 -6.82 21.58
CA THR A 516 -2.97 -8.02 21.62
C THR A 516 -4.45 -7.66 21.43
N GLU A 517 -4.77 -6.98 20.34
CA GLU A 517 -6.12 -6.66 19.84
C GLU A 517 -6.05 -6.49 18.31
N SER A 518 -7.18 -6.29 17.65
CA SER A 518 -7.24 -5.71 16.30
C SER A 518 -7.76 -4.27 16.35
N ARG A 519 -7.12 -3.37 15.60
CA ARG A 519 -7.50 -1.94 15.52
C ARG A 519 -7.09 -1.35 14.18
N TRP A 520 -7.70 -0.24 13.76
CA TRP A 520 -7.41 0.48 12.52
C TRP A 520 -7.59 -0.38 11.25
N GLY A 521 -8.58 -1.29 11.26
CA GLY A 521 -8.83 -2.21 10.16
C GLY A 521 -7.57 -2.98 9.75
N LEU A 522 -7.23 -2.94 8.45
CA LEU A 522 -6.10 -3.71 7.92
C LEU A 522 -4.73 -3.27 8.48
N TYR A 523 -4.58 -2.03 8.98
CA TYR A 523 -3.28 -1.54 9.47
C TYR A 523 -2.79 -2.31 10.71
N HIS A 524 -3.72 -2.84 11.51
CA HIS A 524 -3.42 -3.77 12.60
C HIS A 524 -4.51 -4.86 12.73
N ASP A 525 -4.65 -5.66 11.67
CA ASP A 525 -5.48 -6.88 11.65
C ASP A 525 -4.71 -8.07 12.28
N ARG A 526 -5.14 -8.53 13.46
CA ARG A 526 -4.68 -9.73 14.17
C ARG A 526 -5.74 -10.83 14.04
N ALA A 527 -5.55 -11.77 13.11
CA ALA A 527 -6.51 -12.86 12.90
C ALA A 527 -6.60 -13.86 14.07
N ASP A 528 -5.65 -13.85 15.00
CA ASP A 528 -5.71 -14.59 16.26
C ASP A 528 -6.41 -13.82 17.41
N LEU A 529 -6.62 -12.51 17.24
CA LEU A 529 -7.23 -11.59 18.20
C LEU A 529 -8.08 -10.54 17.42
N PRO A 530 -9.19 -10.95 16.80
CA PRO A 530 -9.90 -10.15 15.80
C PRO A 530 -10.68 -8.96 16.37
N ASP A 531 -10.88 -8.93 17.70
CA ASP A 531 -11.67 -7.90 18.38
C ASP A 531 -10.81 -6.71 18.85
N ARG A 532 -11.44 -5.53 18.93
CA ARG A 532 -10.88 -4.31 19.52
C ARG A 532 -11.07 -4.33 21.03
N ASP A 533 -10.02 -4.05 21.81
CA ASP A 533 -10.08 -4.04 23.28
C ASP A 533 -9.71 -2.66 23.85
N ASP A 534 -10.71 -1.78 23.90
CA ASP A 534 -10.57 -0.44 24.50
C ASP A 534 -10.28 -0.49 26.02
N ARG A 535 -10.49 -1.63 26.72
CA ARG A 535 -10.15 -1.74 28.15
C ARG A 535 -8.65 -1.96 28.34
N GLN A 536 -8.01 -2.74 27.47
CA GLN A 536 -6.59 -3.07 27.57
C GLN A 536 -5.68 -2.31 26.61
N TRP A 537 -6.20 -1.54 25.65
CA TRP A 537 -5.41 -0.88 24.59
C TRP A 537 -5.78 0.58 24.24
N ALA A 538 -6.53 1.27 25.10
CA ALA A 538 -6.80 2.73 24.99
C ALA A 538 -5.58 3.63 25.32
N TYR A 539 -4.45 3.39 24.64
CA TYR A 539 -3.21 4.13 24.78
C TYR A 539 -2.35 4.05 23.51
N HIS A 540 -1.38 4.96 23.45
CA HIS A 540 -0.24 4.88 22.57
C HIS A 540 0.70 3.77 23.07
N LEU A 541 0.98 2.79 22.22
CA LEU A 541 2.02 1.80 22.48
C LEU A 541 3.35 2.44 22.12
N ILE A 542 4.09 2.86 23.15
CA ILE A 542 5.41 3.46 22.98
C ILE A 542 6.47 2.36 22.90
N LEU A 543 7.41 2.54 21.99
CA LEU A 543 8.62 1.75 21.81
C LEU A 543 9.83 2.67 22.01
N ARG A 544 10.81 2.25 22.81
CA ARG A 544 12.10 2.95 22.95
C ARG A 544 13.25 1.98 23.21
N LYS A 545 14.48 2.45 23.04
CA LYS A 545 15.69 1.79 23.53
C LYS A 545 15.90 2.22 24.99
N ASP A 546 16.09 1.28 25.91
CA ASP A 546 16.36 1.58 27.32
C ASP A 546 17.86 1.76 27.62
N GLY A 547 18.20 2.02 28.89
CA GLY A 547 19.58 2.26 29.33
C GLY A 547 20.50 1.04 29.25
N ASN A 548 19.97 -0.16 29.11
CA ASN A 548 20.75 -1.39 28.85
C ASN A 548 20.96 -1.60 27.34
N GLY A 549 20.26 -0.84 26.51
CA GLY A 549 20.27 -0.96 25.05
C GLY A 549 19.17 -1.86 24.48
N ASP A 550 18.27 -2.35 25.33
CA ASP A 550 17.19 -3.26 24.97
C ASP A 550 15.92 -2.51 24.53
N MET A 551 15.04 -3.21 23.80
CA MET A 551 13.76 -2.65 23.34
C MET A 551 12.70 -2.74 24.44
N GLN A 552 12.25 -1.58 24.92
CA GLN A 552 11.25 -1.46 25.97
C GLN A 552 9.92 -0.90 25.43
N PHE A 553 8.81 -1.48 25.90
CA PHE A 553 7.45 -1.02 25.57
C PHE A 553 6.79 -0.30 26.75
N LEU A 554 6.05 0.77 26.48
CA LEU A 554 5.24 1.49 27.47
C LEU A 554 3.79 1.66 26.98
N LYS A 555 2.81 1.56 27.90
CA LYS A 555 1.47 2.13 27.72
C LYS A 555 1.56 3.61 28.08
N ARG A 556 1.36 4.51 27.10
CA ARG A 556 1.15 5.95 27.33
C ARG A 556 -0.33 6.27 27.07
N PRO A 557 -1.16 6.44 28.13
CA PRO A 557 -2.58 6.76 28.01
C PRO A 557 -2.90 7.80 26.93
N VAL A 558 -4.03 7.62 26.23
CA VAL A 558 -4.56 8.68 25.36
C VAL A 558 -4.89 9.87 26.26
N ALA A 559 -4.34 11.03 25.93
CA ALA A 559 -4.60 12.27 26.66
C ALA A 559 -6.09 12.66 26.54
N PRO A 560 -6.70 13.27 27.58
CA PRO A 560 -8.08 13.74 27.51
C PRO A 560 -8.34 14.61 26.29
N TYR A 561 -9.38 14.28 25.52
CA TYR A 561 -9.76 15.06 24.35
C TYR A 561 -10.24 16.44 24.77
N PHE A 562 -9.75 17.47 24.09
CA PHE A 562 -10.28 18.83 24.21
C PHE A 562 -11.27 19.17 23.08
N ILE A 563 -11.23 18.40 21.99
CA ILE A 563 -12.30 18.37 20.99
C ILE A 563 -13.11 17.09 21.21
N PRO A 564 -14.38 17.17 21.66
CA PRO A 564 -15.20 15.98 21.95
C PRO A 564 -15.51 15.22 20.66
N VAL A 565 -15.58 13.89 20.76
CA VAL A 565 -15.76 13.01 19.59
C VAL A 565 -16.76 11.93 19.95
N ALA A 566 -18.02 12.22 19.62
CA ALA A 566 -19.18 11.37 19.92
C ALA A 566 -18.89 9.88 19.66
N GLY A 567 -19.02 9.07 20.71
CA GLY A 567 -18.78 7.62 20.69
C GLY A 567 -17.37 7.18 21.05
N LEU A 568 -16.45 8.14 21.27
CA LEU A 568 -15.09 7.89 21.78
C LEU A 568 -14.84 8.60 23.13
N ASP A 569 -15.85 9.25 23.69
CA ASP A 569 -15.73 10.14 24.87
C ASP A 569 -15.23 9.42 26.13
N THR A 570 -15.41 8.10 26.22
CA THR A 570 -14.93 7.24 27.30
C THR A 570 -13.60 6.53 26.99
N LEU A 571 -12.99 6.77 25.84
CA LEU A 571 -11.76 6.08 25.43
C LEU A 571 -10.52 6.60 26.19
N PRO A 572 -10.27 7.92 26.35
CA PRO A 572 -9.19 8.41 27.19
C PRO A 572 -9.39 7.94 28.65
N PRO A 573 -8.49 7.12 29.22
CA PRO A 573 -8.68 6.59 30.56
C PRO A 573 -8.43 7.69 31.61
N ALA A 574 -9.13 7.61 32.75
CA ALA A 574 -8.94 8.56 33.85
C ALA A 574 -7.54 8.46 34.49
N ASP A 575 -6.95 7.25 34.49
CA ASP A 575 -5.56 7.06 34.85
C ASP A 575 -4.64 7.42 33.67
N GLN A 576 -3.86 8.48 33.85
CA GLN A 576 -2.88 8.98 32.87
C GLN A 576 -1.44 8.49 33.17
N THR A 577 -1.26 7.55 34.10
CA THR A 577 0.05 6.95 34.42
C THR A 577 0.65 6.18 33.24
N VAL A 578 1.88 6.52 32.86
CA VAL A 578 2.67 5.73 31.91
C VAL A 578 3.19 4.46 32.60
N ARG A 579 3.01 3.30 31.97
CA ARG A 579 3.37 1.98 32.56
C ARG A 579 4.22 1.16 31.59
N VAL A 580 5.28 0.51 32.06
CA VAL A 580 6.05 -0.47 31.28
C VAL A 580 5.19 -1.70 30.97
N VAL A 581 5.34 -2.27 29.77
CA VAL A 581 4.68 -3.52 29.36
C VAL A 581 5.71 -4.54 28.89
N PRO A 582 5.65 -5.78 29.39
CA PRO A 582 6.45 -6.87 28.85
C PRO A 582 5.93 -7.27 27.46
N GLN A 583 6.85 -7.50 26.52
CA GLN A 583 6.50 -8.17 25.27
C GLN A 583 6.00 -9.60 25.58
N PRO A 584 4.93 -10.09 24.93
CA PRO A 584 4.53 -11.49 25.03
C PRO A 584 5.65 -12.46 24.66
N ALA A 585 5.64 -13.63 25.29
CA ALA A 585 6.58 -14.70 25.01
C ALA A 585 6.45 -15.19 23.55
N LEU A 586 7.58 -15.52 22.91
CA LEU A 586 7.60 -15.96 21.52
C LEU A 586 7.02 -17.38 21.40
N VAL A 587 5.89 -17.52 20.72
CA VAL A 587 5.18 -18.79 20.51
C VAL A 587 5.62 -19.51 19.22
N GLY A 588 5.21 -20.77 19.06
CA GLY A 588 5.52 -21.58 17.87
C GLY A 588 6.99 -22.01 17.76
N GLY A 589 7.42 -22.40 16.55
CA GLY A 589 8.77 -22.89 16.24
C GLY A 589 8.88 -24.41 16.05
N ARG A 590 7.93 -25.18 16.61
CA ARG A 590 7.63 -26.57 16.22
C ARG A 590 6.11 -26.72 16.18
N ALA A 591 5.59 -27.46 15.20
CA ALA A 591 4.21 -27.93 15.27
C ALA A 591 4.08 -28.88 16.48
N PRO A 592 2.99 -28.82 17.27
CA PRO A 592 2.78 -29.76 18.35
C PRO A 592 2.72 -31.19 17.81
N THR A 593 3.38 -32.13 18.49
CA THR A 593 3.37 -33.54 18.11
C THR A 593 1.95 -34.07 18.22
N SER A 594 1.28 -34.30 17.10
CA SER A 594 -0.04 -34.93 17.10
C SER A 594 0.08 -36.37 17.63
N THR A 595 -0.62 -36.68 18.72
CA THR A 595 -0.78 -38.06 19.22
C THR A 595 -1.61 -38.91 18.24
N THR A 596 -2.43 -38.27 17.42
CA THR A 596 -3.14 -38.83 16.27
C THR A 596 -2.49 -38.35 14.99
N ALA A 597 -1.35 -38.96 14.63
CA ALA A 597 -0.95 -38.95 13.23
C ALA A 597 -2.10 -39.60 12.42
N PRO A 598 -2.56 -39.00 11.30
CA PRO A 598 -3.47 -39.69 10.41
C PRO A 598 -2.73 -40.90 9.86
N LYS A 599 -2.99 -42.08 10.44
CA LYS A 599 -2.53 -43.34 9.86
C LYS A 599 -3.02 -43.35 8.42
N PRO A 600 -2.15 -43.59 7.42
CA PRO A 600 -2.61 -43.94 6.09
C PRO A 600 -3.60 -45.07 6.28
N GLN A 601 -4.85 -44.87 5.86
CA GLN A 601 -5.81 -45.96 5.84
C GLN A 601 -5.20 -47.02 4.95
N ALA A 602 -4.93 -48.21 5.50
CA ALA A 602 -4.49 -49.33 4.69
C ALA A 602 -5.53 -49.48 3.58
N PRO A 603 -5.12 -49.61 2.30
CA PRO A 603 -6.07 -49.81 1.22
C PRO A 603 -6.94 -51.01 1.61
N ALA A 604 -8.26 -50.79 1.67
CA ALA A 604 -9.18 -51.86 2.01
C ALA A 604 -8.93 -53.03 1.06
N PRO A 605 -8.93 -54.29 1.55
CA PRO A 605 -8.71 -55.44 0.68
C PRO A 605 -9.70 -55.37 -0.47
N THR A 606 -9.18 -55.21 -1.69
CA THR A 606 -10.01 -55.18 -2.88
C THR A 606 -10.43 -56.60 -3.20
N ASP A 607 -11.60 -57.00 -2.70
CA ASP A 607 -12.26 -58.21 -3.17
C ASP A 607 -12.29 -58.17 -4.71
N PRO A 608 -12.06 -59.30 -5.41
CA PRO A 608 -12.15 -59.33 -6.86
C PRO A 608 -13.52 -58.78 -7.31
N PRO A 609 -13.57 -58.07 -8.45
CA PRO A 609 -14.83 -57.55 -8.97
C PRO A 609 -15.79 -58.73 -9.23
N SER A 610 -17.00 -58.65 -8.68
CA SER A 610 -18.03 -59.66 -8.92
C SER A 610 -18.26 -59.83 -10.43
N SER A 611 -18.33 -61.08 -10.91
CA SER A 611 -18.60 -61.38 -12.33
C SER A 611 -19.89 -60.72 -12.82
N ARG A 612 -20.84 -60.52 -11.90
CA ARG A 612 -22.13 -59.87 -12.11
C ARG A 612 -22.01 -58.39 -12.49
N ILE A 613 -20.88 -57.73 -12.17
CA ILE A 613 -20.59 -56.37 -12.68
C ILE A 613 -20.39 -56.40 -14.20
N ALA A 614 -19.71 -57.43 -14.73
CA ALA A 614 -19.52 -57.59 -16.17
C ALA A 614 -20.83 -57.99 -16.87
N GLU A 615 -21.67 -58.79 -16.22
CA GLU A 615 -23.03 -59.13 -16.70
C GLU A 615 -23.87 -57.85 -16.88
N VAL A 616 -23.89 -56.95 -15.90
CA VAL A 616 -24.61 -55.66 -15.98
C VAL A 616 -24.05 -54.74 -17.08
N LEU A 617 -22.73 -54.67 -17.22
CA LEU A 617 -22.08 -53.84 -18.25
C LEU A 617 -22.26 -54.40 -19.68
N ALA A 618 -22.61 -55.68 -19.82
CA ALA A 618 -22.90 -56.31 -21.10
C ALA A 618 -24.37 -56.15 -21.54
N CYS A 619 -25.23 -55.54 -20.70
CA CYS A 619 -26.61 -55.27 -21.07
C CYS A 619 -26.71 -54.07 -22.02
N GLU A 620 -26.91 -54.33 -23.32
CA GLU A 620 -27.26 -53.29 -24.29
C GLU A 620 -28.77 -53.00 -24.25
N HIS A 621 -29.15 -51.76 -23.96
CA HIS A 621 -30.55 -51.29 -23.87
C HIS A 621 -31.49 -52.09 -22.93
N PRO A 622 -31.08 -52.39 -21.68
CA PRO A 622 -31.91 -53.18 -20.76
C PRO A 622 -33.18 -52.44 -20.34
N SER A 623 -34.26 -53.20 -20.12
CA SER A 623 -35.44 -52.72 -19.43
C SER A 623 -35.22 -52.59 -17.92
N THR A 624 -36.17 -51.96 -17.23
CA THR A 624 -36.20 -51.94 -15.76
C THR A 624 -36.31 -53.32 -15.13
N ALA A 625 -36.99 -54.26 -15.80
CA ALA A 625 -37.11 -55.64 -15.36
C ALA A 625 -35.77 -56.39 -15.46
N ASP A 626 -34.99 -56.16 -16.53
CA ASP A 626 -33.69 -56.79 -16.73
C ASP A 626 -32.67 -56.34 -15.67
N LEU A 627 -32.76 -55.08 -15.23
CA LEU A 627 -31.90 -54.52 -14.19
C LEU A 627 -32.36 -54.85 -12.75
N ALA A 628 -33.62 -55.27 -12.55
CA ALA A 628 -34.20 -55.46 -11.22
C ALA A 628 -33.39 -56.43 -10.33
N ALA A 629 -32.89 -57.52 -10.91
CA ALA A 629 -32.08 -58.52 -10.19
C ALA A 629 -30.69 -58.00 -9.78
N TYR A 630 -30.19 -56.94 -10.43
CA TYR A 630 -28.90 -56.35 -10.14
C TYR A 630 -29.00 -55.09 -9.25
N LEU A 631 -30.14 -54.38 -9.31
CA LEU A 631 -30.45 -53.26 -8.41
C LEU A 631 -30.66 -53.72 -6.96
N GLY A 632 -31.09 -54.98 -6.75
CA GLY A 632 -31.20 -55.63 -5.44
C GLY A 632 -30.03 -56.56 -5.08
N ASP A 633 -28.93 -56.56 -5.83
CA ASP A 633 -27.82 -57.50 -5.65
C ASP A 633 -27.12 -57.36 -4.28
N PRO A 634 -26.68 -58.43 -3.61
CA PRO A 634 -25.96 -58.31 -2.34
C PRO A 634 -24.62 -57.53 -2.45
N ASP A 635 -23.92 -57.56 -3.59
CA ASP A 635 -22.69 -56.76 -3.77
C ASP A 635 -23.04 -55.30 -4.12
N PRO A 636 -22.71 -54.31 -3.26
CA PRO A 636 -22.99 -52.90 -3.54
C PRO A 636 -22.31 -52.38 -4.81
N ARG A 637 -21.23 -53.03 -5.28
CA ARG A 637 -20.58 -52.69 -6.56
C ARG A 637 -21.48 -53.05 -7.74
N VAL A 638 -22.19 -54.17 -7.68
CA VAL A 638 -23.15 -54.59 -8.72
C VAL A 638 -24.34 -53.64 -8.72
N ARG A 639 -24.91 -53.32 -7.55
CA ARG A 639 -26.01 -52.34 -7.42
C ARG A 639 -25.64 -50.98 -7.99
N ARG A 640 -24.46 -50.44 -7.65
CA ARG A 640 -23.99 -49.14 -8.18
C ARG A 640 -23.81 -49.15 -9.71
N THR A 641 -23.29 -50.24 -10.28
CA THR A 641 -23.18 -50.39 -11.74
C THR A 641 -24.56 -50.53 -12.39
N ALA A 642 -25.51 -51.23 -11.77
CA ALA A 642 -26.88 -51.35 -12.26
C ALA A 642 -27.63 -50.01 -12.23
N VAL A 643 -27.42 -49.20 -11.19
CA VAL A 643 -27.93 -47.81 -11.14
C VAL A 643 -27.32 -46.96 -12.25
N ALA A 644 -26.01 -47.10 -12.52
CA ALA A 644 -25.36 -46.36 -13.61
C ALA A 644 -26.00 -46.71 -14.97
N ILE A 645 -26.09 -48.00 -15.31
CA ILE A 645 -26.72 -48.48 -16.56
C ILE A 645 -28.21 -48.10 -16.63
N LEU A 646 -28.96 -48.14 -15.52
CA LEU A 646 -30.34 -47.66 -15.44
C LEU A 646 -30.45 -46.17 -15.80
N THR A 647 -29.54 -45.34 -15.28
CA THR A 647 -29.50 -43.88 -15.57
C THR A 647 -28.92 -43.53 -16.94
N GLU A 648 -28.13 -44.43 -17.53
CA GLU A 648 -27.53 -44.23 -18.86
C GLU A 648 -28.53 -44.56 -19.98
N HIS A 649 -29.23 -45.69 -19.87
CA HIS A 649 -30.21 -46.11 -20.88
C HIS A 649 -31.62 -45.54 -20.66
N THR A 650 -31.97 -45.18 -19.41
CA THR A 650 -33.30 -44.63 -19.03
C THR A 650 -34.50 -45.38 -19.67
N PRO A 651 -34.64 -46.70 -19.46
CA PRO A 651 -35.78 -47.46 -19.95
C PRO A 651 -37.11 -46.92 -19.43
N THR A 652 -38.21 -47.28 -20.11
CA THR A 652 -39.56 -46.94 -19.66
C THR A 652 -39.75 -47.39 -18.20
N ASP A 653 -40.34 -46.52 -17.38
CA ASP A 653 -40.56 -46.71 -15.94
C ASP A 653 -39.30 -46.80 -15.07
N TYR A 654 -38.15 -46.25 -15.49
CA TYR A 654 -36.92 -46.23 -14.65
C TYR A 654 -37.07 -45.47 -13.32
N ALA A 655 -37.98 -44.49 -13.22
CA ALA A 655 -38.01 -43.56 -12.10
C ALA A 655 -38.35 -44.20 -10.74
N PRO A 656 -39.36 -45.09 -10.60
CA PRO A 656 -39.56 -45.88 -9.38
C PRO A 656 -38.36 -46.75 -8.99
N ALA A 657 -37.71 -47.40 -9.96
CA ALA A 657 -36.55 -48.26 -9.70
C ALA A 657 -35.34 -47.45 -9.21
N LEU A 658 -35.10 -46.27 -9.80
CA LEU A 658 -34.08 -45.33 -9.36
C LEU A 658 -34.37 -44.78 -7.96
N LEU A 659 -35.63 -44.42 -7.67
CA LEU A 659 -36.04 -43.95 -6.34
C LEU A 659 -35.81 -45.01 -5.26
N ALA A 660 -36.18 -46.26 -5.51
CA ALA A 660 -35.92 -47.37 -4.59
C ALA A 660 -34.41 -47.59 -4.35
N ALA A 661 -33.57 -47.43 -5.37
CA ALA A 661 -32.12 -47.55 -5.24
C ALA A 661 -31.44 -46.37 -4.52
N LEU A 662 -32.13 -45.24 -4.32
CA LEU A 662 -31.60 -44.11 -3.53
C LEU A 662 -31.66 -44.34 -2.00
N ASP A 663 -32.45 -45.33 -1.56
CA ASP A 663 -32.57 -45.73 -0.15
C ASP A 663 -31.57 -46.87 0.22
N ASP A 664 -30.60 -47.18 -0.65
CA ASP A 664 -29.50 -48.12 -0.35
C ASP A 664 -28.54 -47.54 0.71
N ASP A 665 -28.37 -48.27 1.81
CA ASP A 665 -27.54 -47.90 2.96
C ASP A 665 -26.01 -48.04 2.73
N ASP A 666 -25.57 -48.47 1.53
CA ASP A 666 -24.15 -48.59 1.19
C ASP A 666 -23.34 -47.29 1.44
N PRO A 667 -22.37 -47.30 2.37
CA PRO A 667 -21.58 -46.11 2.71
C PRO A 667 -20.65 -45.64 1.57
N GLY A 668 -20.46 -46.44 0.51
CA GLY A 668 -19.69 -46.08 -0.69
C GLY A 668 -20.48 -45.42 -1.82
N GLY A 669 -21.81 -45.26 -1.69
CA GLY A 669 -22.68 -44.74 -2.75
C GLY A 669 -22.51 -43.24 -3.04
N PRO A 670 -22.88 -42.74 -4.25
CA PRO A 670 -22.78 -41.33 -4.61
C PRO A 670 -23.66 -40.39 -3.75
N THR A 671 -24.68 -40.94 -3.11
CA THR A 671 -25.80 -40.24 -2.47
C THR A 671 -25.44 -39.52 -1.16
N ARG A 672 -24.37 -39.92 -0.47
CA ARG A 672 -24.01 -39.33 0.85
C ARG A 672 -23.49 -37.89 0.80
N ARG A 673 -23.20 -37.32 -0.37
CA ARG A 673 -22.87 -35.88 -0.51
C ARG A 673 -24.11 -34.95 -0.50
N GLY A 674 -25.33 -35.48 -0.52
CA GLY A 674 -26.56 -34.69 -0.68
C GLY A 674 -27.28 -34.21 0.61
N ARG A 675 -27.03 -34.80 1.79
CA ARG A 675 -27.79 -34.48 3.02
C ARG A 675 -27.20 -33.30 3.83
N ARG A 676 -27.17 -32.09 3.23
CA ARG A 676 -27.06 -30.80 3.96
C ARG A 676 -27.82 -29.65 3.25
N GLY A 677 -29.09 -29.46 3.63
CA GLY A 677 -29.86 -28.22 3.36
C GLY A 677 -30.62 -28.17 2.01
N PRO A 678 -31.87 -27.68 1.97
CA PRO A 678 -32.69 -27.68 0.75
C PRO A 678 -32.45 -26.40 -0.09
N ARG A 679 -31.61 -26.47 -1.14
CA ARG A 679 -31.55 -25.37 -2.14
C ARG A 679 -31.05 -25.72 -3.56
N THR A 680 -30.62 -26.95 -3.84
CA THR A 680 -29.86 -27.26 -5.08
C THR A 680 -30.50 -28.25 -6.06
N CYS A 681 -31.69 -28.80 -5.81
CA CYS A 681 -32.32 -29.80 -6.69
C CYS A 681 -33.27 -29.25 -7.77
N ARG A 682 -33.43 -27.93 -7.95
CA ARG A 682 -34.33 -27.36 -8.98
C ARG A 682 -33.75 -27.26 -10.40
N ASN A 683 -32.44 -27.44 -10.58
CA ASN A 683 -31.77 -27.12 -11.86
C ASN A 683 -31.48 -28.33 -12.78
N LEU A 684 -31.84 -29.55 -12.39
CA LEU A 684 -31.62 -30.76 -13.22
C LEU A 684 -32.84 -31.15 -14.09
N ALA A 685 -34.03 -30.62 -13.81
CA ALA A 685 -35.25 -30.92 -14.57
C ALA A 685 -35.55 -29.92 -15.70
N ALA A 686 -34.81 -28.81 -15.81
CA ALA A 686 -35.14 -27.69 -16.70
C ALA A 686 -34.52 -27.77 -18.11
N THR A 687 -33.67 -28.78 -18.38
CA THR A 687 -32.78 -28.78 -19.57
C THR A 687 -33.21 -29.71 -20.71
N ARG A 688 -34.37 -30.37 -20.64
CA ARG A 688 -34.88 -31.27 -21.70
C ARG A 688 -36.37 -31.14 -22.07
N CYS A 689 -37.14 -30.24 -21.47
CA CYS A 689 -38.55 -30.03 -21.83
C CYS A 689 -38.81 -28.59 -22.30
N GLY A 690 -39.22 -28.44 -23.56
CA GLY A 690 -39.75 -27.18 -24.09
C GLY A 690 -41.18 -26.89 -23.58
N PRO A 691 -41.66 -25.64 -23.67
CA PRO A 691 -42.84 -25.20 -22.93
C PRO A 691 -44.15 -25.47 -23.67
N VAL A 692 -45.09 -26.16 -23.01
CA VAL A 692 -46.49 -26.26 -23.45
C VAL A 692 -47.42 -26.17 -22.24
N LEU A 693 -48.41 -25.27 -22.35
CA LEU A 693 -49.61 -25.09 -21.51
C LEU A 693 -49.45 -24.60 -20.05
N SER A 694 -49.76 -23.31 -19.88
CA SER A 694 -50.30 -22.75 -18.63
C SER A 694 -51.82 -22.53 -18.78
N ALA A 695 -52.65 -23.30 -18.07
CA ALA A 695 -54.08 -23.03 -17.91
C ALA A 695 -54.62 -23.67 -16.61
N PHE A 696 -55.71 -23.09 -16.10
CA PHE A 696 -56.51 -23.47 -14.93
C PHE A 696 -56.01 -23.11 -13.52
N SER A 697 -56.73 -22.12 -12.99
CA SER A 697 -56.90 -21.70 -11.60
C SER A 697 -57.81 -22.62 -10.79
N GLY A 698 -57.68 -22.62 -9.45
CA GLY A 698 -58.82 -22.87 -8.55
C GLY A 698 -58.50 -23.58 -7.23
N CYS A 699 -59.10 -23.09 -6.13
CA CYS A 699 -59.14 -23.66 -4.77
C CYS A 699 -57.80 -23.67 -3.97
N GLY A 700 -57.77 -23.35 -2.66
CA GLY A 700 -58.80 -22.74 -1.81
C GLY A 700 -58.64 -22.98 -0.29
N CYS A 701 -57.89 -22.11 0.42
CA CYS A 701 -58.01 -21.80 1.88
C CYS A 701 -57.73 -22.93 2.92
N PRO A 702 -57.67 -22.64 4.26
CA PRO A 702 -57.32 -21.40 4.98
C PRO A 702 -56.36 -21.57 6.20
N GLY A 703 -55.93 -20.45 6.79
CA GLY A 703 -55.51 -20.33 8.21
C GLY A 703 -54.01 -20.04 8.45
N SER A 704 -53.61 -19.20 9.43
CA SER A 704 -54.36 -18.25 10.26
C SER A 704 -53.39 -17.18 10.82
N CYS A 705 -53.81 -15.91 10.86
CA CYS A 705 -53.07 -14.80 11.49
C CYS A 705 -54.03 -13.96 12.34
N SER A 706 -53.52 -13.44 13.46
CA SER A 706 -54.22 -12.50 14.35
C SER A 706 -53.24 -11.45 14.92
N PRO A 707 -53.70 -10.26 15.36
CA PRO A 707 -53.04 -9.02 14.96
C PRO A 707 -52.52 -8.14 16.12
N CYS A 708 -51.79 -7.07 15.77
CA CYS A 708 -51.65 -5.87 16.60
C CYS A 708 -51.62 -4.59 15.74
N SER A 709 -52.00 -3.46 16.35
CA SER A 709 -52.54 -2.25 15.69
C SER A 709 -51.61 -1.02 15.80
N GLY A 710 -51.78 0.00 14.93
CA GLY A 710 -51.06 1.28 15.12
C GLY A 710 -51.11 2.36 14.02
N ARG A 711 -52.27 3.03 13.84
CA ARG A 711 -52.52 4.41 13.31
C ARG A 711 -51.73 5.02 12.12
N ALA A 712 -52.50 5.63 11.19
CA ALA A 712 -52.06 6.60 10.18
C ALA A 712 -52.28 8.08 10.64
N PRO A 713 -51.84 9.09 9.85
CA PRO A 713 -52.77 9.83 8.96
C PRO A 713 -52.21 10.03 7.53
N ARG A 714 -53.00 9.93 6.43
CA ARG A 714 -53.85 10.96 5.77
C ARG A 714 -53.13 12.32 5.51
N GLY A 715 -53.10 12.89 4.29
CA GLY A 715 -53.77 12.49 3.04
C GLY A 715 -53.34 13.22 1.74
N HIS A 716 -54.10 12.92 0.68
CA HIS A 716 -53.95 13.15 -0.79
C HIS A 716 -54.31 14.59 -1.27
N PRO A 717 -54.08 15.04 -2.55
CA PRO A 717 -54.50 14.40 -3.82
C PRO A 717 -53.57 14.48 -5.06
N PRO A 718 -53.94 13.81 -6.20
CA PRO A 718 -53.03 13.50 -7.32
C PRO A 718 -53.34 14.26 -8.63
N VAL A 719 -52.52 14.03 -9.66
CA VAL A 719 -52.85 14.32 -11.08
C VAL A 719 -52.56 13.09 -11.95
N THR A 720 -53.51 12.73 -12.81
CA THR A 720 -53.49 11.62 -13.76
C THR A 720 -53.56 12.13 -15.20
N THR A 721 -52.74 11.57 -16.12
CA THR A 721 -53.07 11.11 -17.50
C THR A 721 -51.75 10.66 -18.15
N ALA A 722 -51.60 9.42 -18.64
CA ALA A 722 -52.03 8.95 -19.97
C ALA A 722 -51.33 9.71 -21.13
N ALA A 723 -50.84 9.10 -22.22
CA ALA A 723 -50.59 7.71 -22.62
C ALA A 723 -49.77 7.77 -23.94
N HIS A 724 -49.08 6.68 -24.33
CA HIS A 724 -49.05 6.12 -25.71
C HIS A 724 -47.87 5.16 -25.91
N CYS A 725 -48.18 4.00 -26.48
CA CYS A 725 -47.25 3.04 -27.07
C CYS A 725 -47.74 2.80 -28.51
N PRO A 726 -46.83 2.55 -29.46
CA PRO A 726 -47.16 1.66 -30.56
C PRO A 726 -46.15 0.51 -30.69
N THR A 727 -46.69 -0.70 -30.73
CA THR A 727 -46.03 -1.94 -31.19
C THR A 727 -46.04 -2.04 -32.72
N LEU A 728 -45.50 -3.17 -33.26
CA LEU A 728 -45.46 -3.65 -34.66
C LEU A 728 -44.08 -3.41 -35.38
N THR A 729 -43.43 -4.37 -36.06
CA THR A 729 -43.67 -5.83 -36.21
C THR A 729 -42.41 -6.57 -36.71
N THR A 730 -42.26 -7.85 -36.31
CA THR A 730 -41.64 -9.01 -37.00
C THR A 730 -40.52 -8.85 -38.06
N GLY A 731 -39.46 -9.65 -37.88
CA GLY A 731 -38.54 -10.06 -38.97
C GLY A 731 -37.60 -11.19 -38.52
N CYS A 732 -37.95 -12.45 -38.81
CA CYS A 732 -37.20 -13.63 -38.38
C CYS A 732 -36.48 -14.30 -39.56
N ALA A 733 -35.16 -14.50 -39.48
CA ALA A 733 -34.41 -15.38 -40.37
C ALA A 733 -33.14 -15.93 -39.72
N SER A 734 -32.86 -17.22 -39.95
CA SER A 734 -31.83 -18.04 -39.30
C SER A 734 -30.66 -18.41 -40.22
N ARG A 735 -29.54 -18.85 -39.59
CA ARG A 735 -28.41 -19.73 -40.06
C ARG A 735 -27.05 -19.10 -39.70
N LEU A 736 -26.14 -19.73 -38.94
CA LEU A 736 -25.46 -21.05 -38.99
C LEU A 736 -24.10 -21.04 -39.74
N TYR A 737 -23.09 -21.63 -39.07
CA TYR A 737 -21.77 -22.11 -39.53
C TYR A 737 -20.60 -21.16 -39.89
N ALA A 738 -19.75 -20.97 -38.87
CA ALA A 738 -18.30 -21.20 -38.80
C ALA A 738 -17.39 -21.42 -40.06
N ARG A 739 -16.17 -20.85 -39.90
CA ARG A 739 -14.80 -21.35 -40.26
C ARG A 739 -14.15 -21.09 -41.65
N TRP A 740 -13.01 -20.39 -41.54
CA TRP A 740 -11.66 -20.69 -42.10
C TRP A 740 -11.16 -20.14 -43.47
N TYR A 741 -10.24 -19.17 -43.36
CA TYR A 741 -8.80 -19.23 -43.77
C TYR A 741 -8.32 -18.87 -45.21
N ARG A 742 -7.26 -18.01 -45.28
CA ARG A 742 -6.40 -17.62 -46.45
C ARG A 742 -7.17 -16.99 -47.65
N SER A 743 -6.57 -16.34 -48.66
CA SER A 743 -5.48 -15.34 -48.79
C SER A 743 -5.62 -14.73 -50.23
N THR A 744 -4.95 -13.68 -50.73
CA THR A 744 -3.72 -12.92 -50.37
C THR A 744 -3.74 -11.52 -51.05
N THR A 745 -2.68 -10.70 -50.92
CA THR A 745 -2.22 -9.63 -51.87
C THR A 745 -3.17 -8.47 -52.29
N LEU A 746 -2.89 -7.28 -51.71
CA LEU A 746 -2.45 -6.01 -52.35
C LEU A 746 -2.56 -5.85 -53.90
N PRO A 747 -2.68 -4.62 -54.48
CA PRO A 747 -2.17 -3.33 -53.94
C PRO A 747 -3.03 -2.06 -54.16
N GLY A 748 -2.52 -0.90 -53.69
CA GLY A 748 -2.48 0.30 -54.57
C GLY A 748 -3.29 1.56 -54.22
N LEU A 749 -2.59 2.52 -53.58
CA LEU A 749 -2.61 3.99 -53.82
C LEU A 749 -3.88 4.88 -53.65
N ALA A 750 -3.61 5.98 -52.92
CA ALA A 750 -3.88 7.38 -53.29
C ALA A 750 -5.30 8.01 -53.15
N LEU A 751 -5.54 8.54 -51.93
CA LEU A 751 -5.87 9.95 -51.65
C LEU A 751 -6.21 10.89 -52.84
N ARG A 752 -7.46 11.39 -52.85
CA ARG A 752 -7.93 12.75 -53.20
C ARG A 752 -9.25 12.97 -52.42
N SER A 753 -9.69 14.16 -52.01
CA SER A 753 -9.10 15.51 -52.02
C SER A 753 -9.98 16.46 -51.18
N ALA A 754 -9.38 17.42 -50.45
CA ALA A 754 -10.11 18.61 -49.98
C ALA A 754 -9.14 19.81 -49.79
N THR A 755 -9.01 20.63 -50.84
CA THR A 755 -8.62 22.05 -50.74
C THR A 755 -9.77 22.82 -50.06
N THR A 756 -9.57 23.89 -49.27
CA THR A 756 -8.97 25.18 -49.71
C THR A 756 -8.38 26.03 -48.55
N THR A 757 -7.22 26.64 -48.80
CA THR A 757 -6.72 27.99 -48.42
C THR A 757 -7.48 28.83 -47.35
N ALA A 758 -6.82 29.54 -46.41
CA ALA A 758 -5.88 30.63 -46.74
C ALA A 758 -5.05 31.23 -45.56
N LYS A 759 -3.89 31.83 -45.92
CA LYS A 759 -3.12 32.94 -45.27
C LYS A 759 -2.57 32.81 -43.83
N SER A 760 -1.23 32.76 -43.72
CA SER A 760 -0.42 33.69 -42.89
C SER A 760 1.05 33.71 -43.37
N ALA A 761 1.84 34.72 -42.97
CA ALA A 761 3.15 35.02 -43.56
C ALA A 761 4.35 34.79 -42.61
N SER A 762 5.48 34.42 -43.23
CA SER A 762 6.88 34.70 -42.84
C SER A 762 7.35 34.59 -41.37
N LEU A 763 8.32 33.70 -41.10
CA LEU A 763 9.76 34.04 -40.96
C LEU A 763 10.63 32.77 -40.76
N ARG A 764 11.96 32.90 -40.97
CA ARG A 764 12.94 31.79 -40.96
C ARG A 764 13.34 31.35 -39.54
N PRO A 765 14.01 30.19 -39.37
CA PRO A 765 15.48 30.26 -39.30
C PRO A 765 16.26 29.14 -40.03
N THR A 766 17.56 29.43 -40.16
CA THR A 766 18.73 28.74 -40.73
C THR A 766 18.90 27.22 -40.52
N ALA A 767 19.50 26.56 -41.53
CA ALA A 767 19.98 25.17 -41.53
C ALA A 767 21.50 25.06 -41.27
N TRP A 768 21.99 23.86 -40.91
CA TRP A 768 23.35 23.31 -41.19
C TRP A 768 23.24 21.75 -41.32
N PRO A 769 24.23 21.02 -41.89
CA PRO A 769 24.01 19.96 -42.91
C PRO A 769 24.08 18.49 -42.42
N PRO A 770 23.76 17.50 -43.31
CA PRO A 770 23.66 16.08 -42.96
C PRO A 770 24.93 15.23 -43.24
N CYS A 771 25.03 14.07 -42.59
CA CYS A 771 25.98 12.98 -42.93
C CYS A 771 25.29 11.85 -43.70
N GLY A 772 26.02 11.21 -44.62
CA GLY A 772 25.50 10.24 -45.60
C GLY A 772 25.39 8.77 -45.13
N PRO A 773 24.87 7.87 -45.99
CA PRO A 773 24.51 6.50 -45.65
C PRO A 773 25.62 5.45 -45.89
N ALA A 774 25.40 4.26 -45.34
CA ALA A 774 26.33 3.11 -45.34
C ALA A 774 26.26 2.21 -46.60
N PRO A 775 27.27 1.34 -46.83
CA PRO A 775 27.20 0.25 -47.80
C PRO A 775 27.32 -1.17 -47.19
N THR A 776 26.62 -2.11 -47.82
CA THR A 776 26.85 -3.57 -47.87
C THR A 776 26.30 -4.06 -49.24
N PRO A 777 26.45 -5.34 -49.69
CA PRO A 777 27.28 -6.45 -49.21
C PRO A 777 28.14 -7.11 -50.33
N SER A 778 28.97 -8.10 -49.98
CA SER A 778 29.27 -9.25 -50.86
C SER A 778 29.69 -10.48 -50.01
N ALA A 779 29.55 -11.68 -50.56
CA ALA A 779 29.64 -12.96 -49.84
C ALA A 779 30.45 -14.01 -50.62
N LEU A 780 30.87 -15.10 -49.95
CA LEU A 780 31.05 -16.45 -50.54
C LEU A 780 31.20 -17.53 -49.45
N TRP A 781 30.80 -18.78 -49.77
CA TRP A 781 30.69 -19.96 -48.89
C TRP A 781 31.93 -20.89 -48.99
N SER A 782 32.26 -21.75 -48.02
CA SER A 782 31.74 -23.14 -47.84
C SER A 782 32.65 -23.94 -46.85
N PRO A 783 32.44 -25.24 -46.53
CA PRO A 783 31.34 -25.81 -45.75
C PRO A 783 31.75 -26.59 -44.45
N THR A 784 30.73 -27.00 -43.70
CA THR A 784 30.64 -27.72 -42.39
C THR A 784 30.95 -29.25 -42.45
N PRO A 785 30.90 -30.13 -41.37
CA PRO A 785 30.08 -30.02 -40.13
C PRO A 785 30.49 -30.69 -38.77
N THR A 786 30.12 -30.03 -37.64
CA THR A 786 29.58 -30.57 -36.34
C THR A 786 30.35 -31.59 -35.46
N ARG A 787 30.11 -31.77 -34.13
CA ARG A 787 29.05 -31.35 -33.16
C ARG A 787 29.69 -31.00 -31.78
N TRP A 788 29.47 -29.82 -31.19
CA TRP A 788 28.47 -29.49 -30.12
C TRP A 788 28.70 -30.16 -28.74
N CYS A 789 28.98 -29.51 -27.60
CA CYS A 789 28.81 -28.13 -27.06
C CYS A 789 27.45 -27.82 -26.35
N GLY A 790 27.49 -27.04 -25.25
CA GLY A 790 26.33 -26.72 -24.41
C GLY A 790 26.54 -25.84 -23.16
N ARG A 791 27.23 -24.69 -23.26
CA ARG A 791 27.13 -23.58 -22.27
C ARG A 791 26.68 -22.29 -22.99
N GLN A 792 25.75 -21.54 -22.40
CA GLN A 792 25.36 -20.19 -22.86
C GLN A 792 25.94 -19.10 -21.95
N PRO A 793 26.38 -17.95 -22.50
CA PRO A 793 26.74 -16.77 -21.72
C PRO A 793 25.66 -15.67 -21.70
N SER A 794 25.72 -14.85 -20.67
CA SER A 794 24.95 -13.65 -20.33
C SER A 794 24.72 -12.61 -21.43
N LEU A 795 23.52 -12.02 -21.49
CA LEU A 795 23.32 -10.66 -22.02
C LEU A 795 23.57 -9.60 -20.93
N ARG A 796 24.25 -8.51 -21.31
CA ARG A 796 24.33 -7.27 -20.53
C ARG A 796 23.11 -6.39 -20.82
N TRP A 797 22.51 -5.81 -19.79
CA TRP A 797 21.63 -4.65 -19.94
C TRP A 797 22.41 -3.37 -19.63
N VAL A 798 22.19 -2.35 -20.46
CA VAL A 798 22.74 -1.00 -20.29
C VAL A 798 21.72 -0.13 -19.56
N ILE A 799 22.24 0.82 -18.79
CA ILE A 799 21.60 1.71 -17.80
C ILE A 799 20.39 2.47 -18.36
#